data_AF-A0A1I2N5L1-F1
#
_entry.id   AF-A0A1I2N5L1-F1
#
_cell.length_a   1.000
_cell.length_b   1.000
_cell.length_c   1.000
_cell.angle_alpha   90.00
_cell.angle_beta   90.00
_cell.angle_gamma   90.00
#
_symmetry.space_group_name_H-M   'P 1'
#
loop_
_entity.id
_entity.type
_entity.pdbx_description
1 polymer ?
#
loop_
_entity_poly.entity_id
_entity_poly.type
_entity_poly.pdbx_seq_one_letter_code
_entity_poly.pdbx_strand_id
1 'polypeptide(L)'
;MLRKPFAPLLVALLCLFIVIGASASAAAHTPALPRGVSTIDWNAERQVIDGFGGSFAFHKGGSIMRLDEPVRTQILDMIFSREKGIGLSIVRNVIGDGGIEEWGDPHYDGPSETIMPEPDKFVWDDEDWDKDSFDRYQIWIMNEAKKRGVRTFFSTAWSPPAWMKKNRSVIDTGGDPPNKLDKSMYRKYAEYLAAYVKGYKEHFGIDITHISPANEPEVSTLYSSCLWTPEELNLFVRDYLAPTFKEKGVSAKIVLGESMKFSEEYALPALTDPKTAPAVDVVAAHAYQGLLAGDTMPDPDAFARSKELGKTIWQTEYMNQGEAKQTFAHNTIEDGLKYATLIGNMFDVTGVSAYFWWWPAANNGADGSDLIRLSNDGSDQRVAPTENNLFRVFKRYYAFGNYSRFIRPGYKRIEADKHPAEDVLVTAYKDPKTGNFAVVAVNNSPKPQTVTFYLKGFPKNVHSVVPYRTSASENLKKLDAVKVKKHRFTVNLREKSVTTFIPEQFELPALPELKDVFSTYYPHENDGQSGIRLKNTPEGKAAVPLKDGSYIRYTRVNFADGSANGQAHMRGILSMHARVASRGGGTIEVRLDHPGGKKVGTMRVPKGKGADKRFTVSTMIDTNEKDGAYGIHDLYLVFKGGKRHEGPLFDVSRFEFSDEIVE
;
A
#
# COMPACT_ATOMS: atom_id res chain seq x y z
N MET A 1 -35.38 -51.89 -20.71
CA MET A 1 -34.96 -53.28 -20.42
C MET A 1 -33.49 -53.30 -20.07
N LEU A 2 -33.19 -53.86 -18.90
CA LEU A 2 -31.92 -54.36 -18.37
C LEU A 2 -30.88 -54.86 -19.39
N ARG A 3 -29.60 -54.40 -19.32
CA ARG A 3 -28.40 -55.17 -18.88
C ARG A 3 -27.06 -54.54 -19.31
N LYS A 4 -26.15 -54.41 -18.33
CA LYS A 4 -24.67 -54.23 -18.43
C LYS A 4 -23.98 -55.55 -18.91
N PRO A 5 -22.64 -55.72 -18.82
CA PRO A 5 -21.49 -55.02 -19.45
C PRO A 5 -20.50 -56.02 -20.10
N PHE A 6 -19.43 -55.56 -20.75
CA PHE A 6 -18.21 -56.39 -20.98
C PHE A 6 -16.93 -55.56 -20.88
N ALA A 7 -15.94 -56.11 -20.17
CA ALA A 7 -14.56 -55.63 -20.04
C ALA A 7 -13.65 -56.25 -21.12
N PRO A 8 -12.46 -55.68 -21.37
CA PRO A 8 -11.26 -56.51 -21.58
C PRO A 8 -10.03 -55.92 -20.86
N LEU A 9 -9.29 -56.70 -20.06
CA LEU A 9 -8.16 -57.60 -20.37
C LEU A 9 -6.89 -56.90 -20.90
N LEU A 10 -5.84 -56.97 -20.06
CA LEU A 10 -4.45 -56.56 -20.24
C LEU A 10 -3.73 -57.37 -21.34
N VAL A 11 -2.88 -56.69 -22.12
CA VAL A 11 -1.68 -57.30 -22.75
C VAL A 11 -0.51 -56.31 -22.60
N ALA A 12 0.58 -56.77 -22.00
CA ALA A 12 1.82 -56.04 -21.83
C ALA A 12 2.77 -56.31 -23.02
N LEU A 13 3.44 -55.26 -23.52
CA LEU A 13 4.60 -55.39 -24.39
C LEU A 13 5.73 -54.49 -23.87
N LEU A 14 6.87 -55.11 -23.55
CA LEU A 14 8.14 -54.48 -23.26
C LEU A 14 8.76 -53.94 -24.56
N CYS A 15 9.19 -52.68 -24.57
CA CYS A 15 10.16 -52.16 -25.54
C CYS A 15 11.32 -51.46 -24.82
N LEU A 16 12.52 -51.93 -25.13
CA LEU A 16 13.84 -51.48 -24.72
C LEU A 16 14.10 -50.02 -25.18
N PHE A 17 14.59 -49.15 -24.29
CA PHE A 17 15.23 -47.89 -24.68
C PHE A 17 16.71 -47.90 -24.30
N ILE A 18 17.53 -47.53 -25.28
CA ILE A 18 18.98 -47.41 -25.26
C ILE A 18 19.39 -46.22 -24.39
N VAL A 19 20.34 -46.44 -23.48
CA VAL A 19 20.93 -45.41 -22.61
C VAL A 19 22.00 -44.64 -23.41
N ILE A 20 21.77 -43.36 -23.66
CA ILE A 20 22.82 -42.40 -24.04
C ILE A 20 23.18 -41.62 -22.77
N GLY A 21 24.43 -41.80 -22.30
CA GLY A 21 24.93 -41.13 -21.11
C GLY A 21 25.13 -39.65 -21.33
N ALA A 22 24.34 -38.82 -20.66
CA ALA A 22 24.64 -37.41 -20.42
C ALA A 22 25.30 -37.28 -19.05
N SER A 23 26.56 -36.88 -19.03
CA SER A 23 27.31 -36.52 -17.84
C SER A 23 26.64 -35.32 -17.14
N ALA A 24 25.98 -35.58 -16.02
CA ALA A 24 25.43 -34.56 -15.15
C ALA A 24 26.60 -33.79 -14.49
N SER A 25 26.76 -32.52 -14.86
CA SER A 25 27.55 -31.58 -14.08
C SER A 25 26.85 -31.42 -12.72
N ALA A 26 27.48 -31.92 -11.66
CA ALA A 26 27.01 -31.71 -10.30
C ALA A 26 27.01 -30.20 -10.01
N ALA A 27 25.83 -29.60 -9.98
CA ALA A 27 25.66 -28.27 -9.41
C ALA A 27 26.11 -28.35 -7.94
N ALA A 28 27.16 -27.61 -7.61
CA ALA A 28 27.65 -27.50 -6.25
C ALA A 28 26.47 -27.11 -5.35
N HIS A 29 26.07 -28.02 -4.46
CA HIS A 29 25.11 -27.71 -3.42
C HIS A 29 25.74 -26.67 -2.51
N THR A 30 25.32 -25.42 -2.64
CA THR A 30 25.53 -24.42 -1.60
C THR A 30 24.96 -24.99 -0.31
N PRO A 31 25.74 -25.21 0.76
CA PRO A 31 25.20 -25.78 1.98
C PRO A 31 24.06 -24.90 2.48
N ALA A 32 22.90 -25.51 2.74
CA ALA A 32 21.77 -24.81 3.35
C ALA A 32 22.27 -24.16 4.65
N LEU A 33 22.14 -22.84 4.73
CA LEU A 33 22.54 -22.11 5.93
C LEU A 33 21.74 -22.60 7.15
N PRO A 34 22.31 -22.52 8.36
CA PRO A 34 21.56 -22.84 9.57
C PRO A 34 20.27 -22.01 9.62
N ARG A 35 19.12 -22.66 9.93
CA ARG A 35 17.87 -21.95 10.24
C ARG A 35 18.13 -20.83 11.25
N GLY A 36 17.52 -19.68 11.04
CA GLY A 36 17.65 -18.48 11.86
C GLY A 36 18.81 -17.55 11.46
N VAL A 37 19.41 -17.72 10.28
CA VAL A 37 20.49 -16.86 9.78
C VAL A 37 20.13 -16.29 8.40
N SER A 38 20.28 -14.97 8.24
CA SER A 38 20.24 -14.30 6.93
C SER A 38 21.54 -13.55 6.66
N THR A 39 22.26 -13.92 5.62
CA THR A 39 23.44 -13.21 5.12
C THR A 39 23.00 -12.19 4.10
N ILE A 40 23.40 -10.94 4.31
CA ILE A 40 23.14 -9.83 3.41
C ILE A 40 24.48 -9.41 2.81
N ASP A 41 24.58 -9.42 1.49
CA ASP A 41 25.83 -9.13 0.77
C ASP A 41 25.77 -7.75 0.12
N TRP A 42 26.49 -6.79 0.70
CA TRP A 42 26.57 -5.41 0.21
C TRP A 42 26.97 -5.33 -1.26
N ASN A 43 27.83 -6.24 -1.73
CA ASN A 43 28.42 -6.18 -3.06
C ASN A 43 27.61 -6.92 -4.12
N ALA A 44 26.64 -7.74 -3.72
CA ALA A 44 25.74 -8.44 -4.63
C ALA A 44 24.56 -7.52 -5.00
N GLU A 45 24.83 -6.54 -5.85
CA GLU A 45 23.85 -5.55 -6.31
C GLU A 45 22.84 -6.15 -7.31
N ARG A 46 21.60 -5.68 -7.23
CA ARG A 46 20.55 -5.86 -8.25
C ARG A 46 20.07 -4.51 -8.78
N GLN A 47 18.77 -4.36 -9.03
CA GLN A 47 18.18 -3.18 -9.64
C GLN A 47 18.33 -1.92 -8.77
N VAL A 48 18.36 -0.77 -9.44
CA VAL A 48 18.23 0.55 -8.81
C VAL A 48 16.75 0.79 -8.48
N ILE A 49 16.49 1.42 -7.35
CA ILE A 49 15.14 1.77 -6.91
C ILE A 49 14.86 3.22 -7.32
N ASP A 50 13.82 3.42 -8.11
CA ASP A 50 13.30 4.74 -8.48
C ASP A 50 12.34 5.29 -7.43
N GLY A 51 11.70 4.42 -6.65
CA GLY A 51 11.04 4.77 -5.42
C GLY A 51 9.65 4.17 -5.25
N PHE A 52 8.81 4.87 -4.49
CA PHE A 52 7.46 4.43 -4.16
C PHE A 52 6.51 5.60 -4.39
N GLY A 53 5.39 5.33 -5.05
CA GLY A 53 4.45 6.35 -5.47
C GLY A 53 3.00 6.04 -5.16
N GLY A 54 2.14 6.96 -5.59
CA GLY A 54 0.73 6.69 -5.71
C GLY A 54 0.03 7.69 -6.63
N SER A 55 -1.16 7.32 -7.07
CA SER A 55 -1.98 8.14 -7.96
C SER A 55 -2.87 9.11 -7.20
N PHE A 56 -3.10 10.26 -7.80
CA PHE A 56 -4.09 11.25 -7.37
C PHE A 56 -5.10 11.56 -8.49
N ALA A 57 -5.20 10.63 -9.44
CA ALA A 57 -6.13 10.64 -10.56
C ALA A 57 -7.59 10.82 -10.10
N PHE A 58 -8.45 11.22 -11.02
CA PHE A 58 -9.89 11.27 -10.82
C PHE A 58 -10.27 12.06 -9.57
N HIS A 59 -9.72 13.27 -9.48
CA HIS A 59 -9.98 14.27 -8.44
C HIS A 59 -9.63 13.86 -7.00
N LYS A 60 -8.91 12.76 -6.75
CA LYS A 60 -8.50 12.38 -5.38
C LYS A 60 -7.55 13.40 -4.74
N GLY A 61 -6.77 14.12 -5.55
CA GLY A 61 -6.05 15.31 -5.08
C GLY A 61 -6.99 16.38 -4.51
N GLY A 62 -8.16 16.57 -5.13
CA GLY A 62 -9.20 17.49 -4.69
C GLY A 62 -9.82 17.10 -3.34
N SER A 63 -10.02 15.81 -3.07
CA SER A 63 -10.50 15.35 -1.76
C SER A 63 -9.58 15.76 -0.62
N ILE A 64 -8.26 15.73 -0.84
CA ILE A 64 -7.28 16.22 0.15
C ILE A 64 -7.32 17.76 0.21
N MET A 65 -7.40 18.42 -0.94
CA MET A 65 -7.42 19.89 -1.04
C MET A 65 -8.57 20.53 -0.25
N ARG A 66 -9.71 19.84 -0.13
CA ARG A 66 -10.91 20.35 0.54
C ARG A 66 -10.91 20.18 2.06
N LEU A 67 -10.01 19.38 2.64
CA LEU A 67 -9.88 19.25 4.10
C LEU A 67 -9.46 20.60 4.73
N ASP A 68 -9.85 20.88 5.96
CA ASP A 68 -9.39 22.06 6.69
C ASP A 68 -8.00 21.87 7.31
N GLU A 69 -7.33 22.97 7.62
CA GLU A 69 -6.13 22.91 8.46
C GLU A 69 -6.51 22.67 9.93
N PRO A 70 -5.73 21.88 10.69
CA PRO A 70 -4.42 21.30 10.33
C PRO A 70 -4.48 19.94 9.61
N VAL A 71 -5.68 19.39 9.36
CA VAL A 71 -5.86 18.02 8.84
C VAL A 71 -5.32 17.91 7.42
N ARG A 72 -5.54 18.90 6.55
CA ARG A 72 -4.98 18.96 5.20
C ARG A 72 -3.46 18.78 5.20
N THR A 73 -2.75 19.61 5.96
CA THR A 73 -1.29 19.50 6.09
C THR A 73 -0.87 18.17 6.71
N GLN A 74 -1.62 17.67 7.69
CA GLN A 74 -1.36 16.36 8.30
C GLN A 74 -1.43 15.22 7.27
N ILE A 75 -2.46 15.17 6.41
CA ILE A 75 -2.60 14.14 5.37
C ILE A 75 -1.46 14.24 4.34
N LEU A 76 -1.12 15.45 3.89
CA LEU A 76 0.00 15.67 2.97
C LEU A 76 1.34 15.23 3.57
N ASP A 77 1.57 15.52 4.87
CA ASP A 77 2.76 15.09 5.59
C ASP A 77 2.79 13.56 5.77
N MET A 78 1.66 12.94 6.10
CA MET A 78 1.52 11.49 6.17
C MET A 78 1.88 10.82 4.84
N ILE A 79 1.53 11.42 3.70
CA ILE A 79 1.82 10.85 2.38
C ILE A 79 3.28 11.11 1.96
N PHE A 80 3.75 12.36 1.98
CA PHE A 80 5.00 12.75 1.31
C PHE A 80 6.19 13.01 2.25
N SER A 81 5.99 13.20 3.56
CA SER A 81 7.10 13.42 4.49
C SER A 81 7.70 12.11 4.98
N ARG A 82 9.03 12.00 4.98
CA ARG A 82 9.73 10.89 5.65
C ARG A 82 9.79 11.03 7.17
N GLU A 83 9.73 12.27 7.65
CA GLU A 83 9.78 12.55 9.09
C GLU A 83 8.42 12.27 9.74
N LYS A 84 7.34 12.66 9.05
CA LYS A 84 5.98 12.64 9.60
C LYS A 84 5.07 11.56 8.98
N GLY A 85 5.54 10.82 7.97
CA GLY A 85 4.74 9.86 7.23
C GLY A 85 5.54 8.78 6.51
N ILE A 86 4.97 8.26 5.43
CA ILE A 86 5.56 7.18 4.61
C ILE A 86 6.48 7.70 3.50
N GLY A 87 6.47 9.01 3.23
CA GLY A 87 7.47 9.65 2.40
C GLY A 87 7.44 9.27 0.91
N LEU A 88 6.28 9.16 0.26
CA LEU A 88 6.21 8.86 -1.18
C LEU A 88 7.13 9.78 -1.99
N SER A 89 7.79 9.21 -3.00
CA SER A 89 8.79 9.89 -3.83
C SER A 89 8.37 10.06 -5.28
N ILE A 90 7.20 9.53 -5.65
CA ILE A 90 6.64 9.62 -6.99
C ILE A 90 5.16 9.96 -6.90
N VAL A 91 4.68 10.88 -7.73
CA VAL A 91 3.26 11.21 -7.88
C VAL A 91 2.83 10.79 -9.29
N ARG A 92 1.77 9.99 -9.37
CA ARG A 92 1.12 9.58 -10.63
C ARG A 92 -0.16 10.40 -10.85
N ASN A 93 -0.36 10.90 -12.07
CA ASN A 93 -1.50 11.74 -12.42
C ASN A 93 -2.00 11.45 -13.84
N VAL A 94 -3.19 11.97 -14.16
CA VAL A 94 -3.86 11.80 -15.45
C VAL A 94 -3.36 12.87 -16.42
N ILE A 95 -3.08 12.46 -17.66
CA ILE A 95 -3.05 13.39 -18.79
C ILE A 95 -4.51 13.57 -19.21
N GLY A 96 -5.09 14.73 -18.91
CA GLY A 96 -6.53 14.92 -19.09
C GLY A 96 -6.99 14.81 -20.53
N ASP A 97 -8.18 14.26 -20.73
CA ASP A 97 -8.80 14.01 -22.04
C ASP A 97 -9.97 14.96 -22.34
N GLY A 98 -10.32 15.82 -21.38
CA GLY A 98 -11.35 16.84 -21.52
C GLY A 98 -12.77 16.35 -21.25
N GLY A 99 -13.00 15.05 -21.02
CA GLY A 99 -14.29 14.55 -20.54
C GLY A 99 -15.49 14.84 -21.44
N ILE A 100 -15.51 14.31 -22.67
CA ILE A 100 -16.70 14.41 -23.54
C ILE A 100 -17.62 13.21 -23.24
N GLU A 101 -18.90 13.50 -22.95
CA GLU A 101 -19.92 12.62 -22.35
C GLU A 101 -19.69 12.43 -20.83
N GLU A 102 -20.44 13.17 -20.01
CA GLU A 102 -20.25 13.24 -18.54
C GLU A 102 -20.30 11.85 -17.89
N TRP A 103 -19.12 11.30 -17.59
CA TRP A 103 -18.95 10.14 -16.74
C TRP A 103 -18.40 10.60 -15.39
N GLY A 104 -18.86 9.95 -14.31
CA GLY A 104 -18.45 10.31 -12.96
C GLY A 104 -19.15 11.56 -12.40
N ASP A 105 -18.46 12.30 -11.54
CA ASP A 105 -18.90 13.49 -10.83
C ASP A 105 -17.78 14.57 -10.78
N PRO A 106 -18.13 15.86 -10.60
CA PRO A 106 -17.17 16.97 -10.69
C PRO A 106 -16.26 17.14 -9.46
N HIS A 107 -16.41 16.31 -8.42
CA HIS A 107 -15.78 16.53 -7.12
C HIS A 107 -14.87 15.39 -6.66
N TYR A 108 -15.22 14.14 -7.00
CA TYR A 108 -14.61 12.95 -6.40
C TYR A 108 -14.13 11.92 -7.40
N ASP A 109 -14.72 11.84 -8.58
CA ASP A 109 -14.38 10.81 -9.56
C ASP A 109 -14.86 11.23 -10.94
N GLY A 110 -13.98 11.77 -11.77
CA GLY A 110 -14.37 12.28 -13.09
C GLY A 110 -13.18 12.64 -13.98
N PRO A 111 -13.46 13.10 -15.21
CA PRO A 111 -12.44 13.42 -16.18
C PRO A 111 -11.53 14.57 -15.73
N SER A 112 -10.32 14.61 -16.27
CA SER A 112 -9.38 15.72 -16.07
C SER A 112 -9.34 16.62 -17.30
N GLU A 113 -9.16 17.92 -17.08
CA GLU A 113 -9.10 18.91 -18.16
C GLU A 113 -7.96 18.60 -19.14
N THR A 114 -8.23 18.76 -20.43
CA THR A 114 -7.23 18.56 -21.49
C THR A 114 -6.57 19.88 -21.85
N ILE A 115 -5.28 19.83 -22.19
CA ILE A 115 -4.56 20.98 -22.72
C ILE A 115 -5.01 21.38 -24.14
N MET A 116 -5.75 20.52 -24.83
CA MET A 116 -6.16 20.69 -26.24
C MET A 116 -7.61 20.22 -26.44
N PRO A 117 -8.61 21.02 -26.01
CA PRO A 117 -10.02 20.64 -26.05
C PRO A 117 -10.56 20.47 -27.48
N GLU A 118 -9.98 21.18 -28.44
CA GLU A 118 -10.29 21.10 -29.86
C GLU A 118 -9.02 20.88 -30.69
N PRO A 119 -9.13 20.34 -31.93
CA PRO A 119 -7.98 20.17 -32.80
C PRO A 119 -7.16 21.46 -32.96
N ASP A 120 -5.86 21.36 -32.66
CA ASP A 120 -4.86 22.43 -32.83
C ASP A 120 -5.16 23.73 -32.03
N LYS A 121 -5.99 23.66 -30.98
CA LYS A 121 -6.23 24.78 -30.05
C LYS A 121 -5.76 24.42 -28.65
N PHE A 122 -4.69 25.06 -28.17
CA PHE A 122 -4.27 24.89 -26.78
C PHE A 122 -5.05 25.81 -25.85
N VAL A 123 -5.32 25.36 -24.63
CA VAL A 123 -5.99 26.19 -23.62
C VAL A 123 -5.24 27.48 -23.32
N TRP A 124 -3.90 27.45 -23.35
CA TRP A 124 -3.06 28.62 -23.10
C TRP A 124 -2.89 29.57 -24.27
N ASP A 125 -3.46 29.25 -25.45
CA ASP A 125 -3.54 30.20 -26.57
C ASP A 125 -4.74 31.15 -26.43
N ASP A 126 -5.67 30.86 -25.52
CA ASP A 126 -6.82 31.70 -25.21
C ASP A 126 -6.42 32.81 -24.22
N GLU A 127 -6.68 34.08 -24.60
CA GLU A 127 -6.36 35.25 -23.76
C GLU A 127 -7.20 35.27 -22.46
N ASP A 128 -8.38 34.65 -22.47
CA ASP A 128 -9.29 34.56 -21.34
C ASP A 128 -9.10 33.28 -20.50
N TRP A 129 -8.06 32.46 -20.80
CA TRP A 129 -7.82 31.21 -20.09
C TRP A 129 -7.54 31.42 -18.59
N ASP A 130 -8.43 30.90 -17.74
CA ASP A 130 -8.21 30.83 -16.30
C ASP A 130 -7.22 29.70 -15.96
N LYS A 131 -5.95 30.08 -15.97
CA LYS A 131 -4.82 29.23 -15.58
C LYS A 131 -4.94 28.67 -14.17
N ASP A 132 -5.58 29.37 -13.24
CA ASP A 132 -5.65 28.97 -11.83
C ASP A 132 -6.75 27.93 -11.57
N SER A 133 -7.78 27.88 -12.44
CA SER A 133 -8.80 26.83 -12.40
C SER A 133 -8.39 25.57 -13.15
N PHE A 134 -7.56 25.68 -14.19
CA PHE A 134 -7.18 24.56 -15.04
C PHE A 134 -6.47 23.45 -14.25
N ASP A 135 -7.01 22.22 -14.35
CA ASP A 135 -6.48 20.98 -13.73
C ASP A 135 -6.02 21.17 -12.28
N ARG A 136 -6.79 22.00 -11.56
CA ARG A 136 -6.43 22.57 -10.26
C ARG A 136 -5.99 21.53 -9.26
N TYR A 137 -6.66 20.38 -9.20
CA TYR A 137 -6.37 19.34 -8.22
C TYR A 137 -5.02 18.65 -8.46
N GLN A 138 -4.68 18.34 -9.72
CA GLN A 138 -3.43 17.65 -10.03
C GLN A 138 -2.23 18.59 -9.93
N ILE A 139 -2.37 19.84 -10.39
CA ILE A 139 -1.33 20.86 -10.24
C ILE A 139 -1.09 21.20 -8.77
N TRP A 140 -2.17 21.32 -7.98
CA TRP A 140 -2.06 21.58 -6.55
C TRP A 140 -1.32 20.45 -5.81
N ILE A 141 -1.72 19.18 -6.00
CA ILE A 141 -1.10 18.06 -5.28
C ILE A 141 0.37 17.87 -5.69
N MET A 142 0.71 18.07 -6.97
CA MET A 142 2.10 18.02 -7.43
C MET A 142 2.96 19.11 -6.79
N ASN A 143 2.43 20.32 -6.63
CA ASN A 143 3.12 21.40 -5.93
C ASN A 143 3.30 21.11 -4.43
N GLU A 144 2.29 20.55 -3.76
CA GLU A 144 2.39 20.13 -2.36
C GLU A 144 3.41 19.00 -2.15
N ALA A 145 3.47 18.05 -3.09
CA ALA A 145 4.49 17.00 -3.12
C ALA A 145 5.89 17.58 -3.35
N LYS A 146 6.03 18.53 -4.28
CA LYS A 146 7.30 19.23 -4.57
C LYS A 146 7.85 19.97 -3.36
N LYS A 147 6.99 20.64 -2.59
CA LYS A 147 7.36 21.29 -1.30
C LYS A 147 7.92 20.28 -0.29
N ARG A 148 7.51 19.02 -0.37
CA ARG A 148 7.95 17.91 0.50
C ARG A 148 9.08 17.06 -0.10
N GLY A 149 9.69 17.54 -1.19
CA GLY A 149 10.89 16.95 -1.77
C GLY A 149 10.64 15.92 -2.88
N VAL A 150 9.39 15.72 -3.31
CA VAL A 150 9.09 14.90 -4.50
C VAL A 150 9.62 15.58 -5.75
N ARG A 151 10.27 14.80 -6.62
CA ARG A 151 10.85 15.27 -7.88
C ARG A 151 10.45 14.42 -9.08
N THR A 152 9.85 13.26 -8.86
CA THR A 152 9.39 12.37 -9.92
C THR A 152 7.89 12.53 -10.09
N PHE A 153 7.49 13.08 -11.22
CA PHE A 153 6.10 13.18 -11.65
C PHE A 153 5.90 12.30 -12.87
N PHE A 154 4.92 11.39 -12.77
CA PHE A 154 4.57 10.42 -13.80
C PHE A 154 3.13 10.69 -14.26
N SER A 155 2.95 11.10 -15.52
CA SER A 155 1.61 11.30 -16.08
C SER A 155 1.25 10.18 -17.05
N THR A 156 0.05 9.61 -16.90
CA THR A 156 -0.49 8.57 -17.78
C THR A 156 -1.74 9.08 -18.48
N ALA A 157 -1.86 8.85 -19.79
CA ALA A 157 -3.12 9.03 -20.49
C ALA A 157 -4.01 7.80 -20.33
N TRP A 158 -5.20 7.97 -19.72
CA TRP A 158 -6.26 6.95 -19.76
C TRP A 158 -6.91 6.88 -21.14
N SER A 159 -7.10 8.05 -21.76
CA SER A 159 -7.61 8.19 -23.11
C SER A 159 -6.95 9.41 -23.78
N PRO A 160 -6.77 9.39 -25.11
CA PRO A 160 -6.65 10.62 -25.89
C PRO A 160 -7.96 11.45 -25.82
N PRO A 161 -7.92 12.76 -26.14
CA PRO A 161 -9.13 13.55 -26.33
C PRO A 161 -10.08 12.93 -27.36
N ALA A 162 -11.39 13.09 -27.15
CA ALA A 162 -12.41 12.38 -27.92
C ALA A 162 -12.31 12.63 -29.43
N TRP A 163 -11.97 13.87 -29.85
CA TRP A 163 -11.82 14.23 -31.26
C TRP A 163 -10.66 13.50 -31.97
N MET A 164 -9.73 12.89 -31.23
CA MET A 164 -8.67 12.04 -31.78
C MET A 164 -9.10 10.57 -31.97
N LYS A 165 -10.25 10.17 -31.40
CA LYS A 165 -10.68 8.78 -31.30
C LYS A 165 -11.72 8.43 -32.35
N LYS A 166 -11.75 7.15 -32.73
CA LYS A 166 -12.68 6.67 -33.77
C LYS A 166 -14.14 6.79 -33.32
N ASN A 167 -14.43 6.42 -32.08
CA ASN A 167 -15.76 6.52 -31.46
C ASN A 167 -16.15 7.94 -31.03
N ARG A 168 -15.26 8.93 -31.19
CA ARG A 168 -15.50 10.33 -30.79
C ARG A 168 -15.92 10.49 -29.33
N SER A 169 -15.58 9.55 -28.46
CA SER A 169 -15.88 9.56 -27.03
C SER A 169 -14.64 9.12 -26.23
N VAL A 170 -14.50 9.57 -24.99
CA VAL A 170 -13.41 9.15 -24.09
C VAL A 170 -13.72 7.81 -23.39
N ILE A 171 -14.98 7.39 -23.40
CA ILE A 171 -15.47 6.14 -22.78
C ILE A 171 -15.90 5.11 -23.83
N ASP A 172 -16.26 3.92 -23.36
CA ASP A 172 -16.90 2.89 -24.17
C ASP A 172 -18.34 3.28 -24.53
N THR A 173 -18.65 3.24 -25.82
CA THR A 173 -19.99 3.49 -26.37
C THR A 173 -20.67 2.21 -26.91
N GLY A 174 -20.09 1.03 -26.66
CA GLY A 174 -20.68 -0.28 -26.91
C GLY A 174 -20.80 -0.69 -28.38
N GLY A 175 -20.09 -0.02 -29.31
CA GLY A 175 -20.33 -0.18 -30.74
C GLY A 175 -19.13 0.02 -31.66
N ASP A 176 -19.45 0.09 -32.97
CA ASP A 176 -18.56 0.49 -34.06
C ASP A 176 -18.85 1.96 -34.40
N PRO A 177 -17.84 2.84 -34.53
CA PRO A 177 -16.41 2.57 -34.45
C PRO A 177 -15.91 2.28 -33.03
N PRO A 178 -14.82 1.48 -32.88
CA PRO A 178 -14.36 1.03 -31.57
C PRO A 178 -13.75 2.17 -30.74
N ASN A 179 -13.73 1.98 -29.42
CA ASN A 179 -13.09 2.84 -28.44
C ASN A 179 -11.55 2.83 -28.56
N LYS A 180 -11.04 3.44 -29.63
CA LYS A 180 -9.62 3.43 -30.04
C LYS A 180 -9.19 4.78 -30.58
N LEU A 181 -7.89 5.09 -30.43
CA LEU A 181 -7.25 6.19 -31.15
C LEU A 181 -7.35 5.96 -32.67
N ASP A 182 -7.72 6.98 -33.42
CA ASP A 182 -7.64 6.93 -34.88
C ASP A 182 -6.18 6.94 -35.33
N LYS A 183 -5.81 6.02 -36.22
CA LYS A 183 -4.44 5.93 -36.78
C LYS A 183 -4.04 7.20 -37.52
N SER A 184 -5.01 7.91 -38.11
CA SER A 184 -4.78 9.22 -38.73
C SER A 184 -4.30 10.28 -37.73
N MET A 185 -4.56 10.08 -36.43
CA MET A 185 -4.26 11.01 -35.34
C MET A 185 -2.99 10.66 -34.57
N TYR A 186 -2.25 9.60 -34.93
CA TYR A 186 -1.05 9.18 -34.19
C TYR A 186 0.01 10.30 -34.08
N ARG A 187 0.28 11.02 -35.17
CA ARG A 187 1.21 12.15 -35.11
C ARG A 187 0.73 13.24 -34.17
N LYS A 188 -0.55 13.62 -34.26
CA LYS A 188 -1.16 14.65 -33.40
C LYS A 188 -1.17 14.23 -31.93
N TYR A 189 -1.43 12.96 -31.63
CA TYR A 189 -1.39 12.46 -30.27
C TYR A 189 0.03 12.48 -29.67
N ALA A 190 1.05 12.14 -30.47
CA ALA A 190 2.44 12.28 -30.05
C ALA A 190 2.83 13.76 -29.77
N GLU A 191 2.34 14.69 -30.60
CA GLU A 191 2.54 16.13 -30.41
C GLU A 191 1.79 16.66 -29.18
N TYR A 192 0.58 16.16 -28.93
CA TYR A 192 -0.20 16.43 -27.73
C TYR A 192 0.55 16.01 -26.45
N LEU A 193 1.08 14.79 -26.40
CA LEU A 193 1.88 14.32 -25.25
C LEU A 193 3.15 15.16 -25.05
N ALA A 194 3.82 15.56 -26.14
CA ALA A 194 4.99 16.43 -26.08
C ALA A 194 4.63 17.85 -25.57
N ALA A 195 3.51 18.40 -26.04
CA ALA A 195 3.01 19.69 -25.61
C ALA A 195 2.56 19.68 -24.14
N TYR A 196 1.98 18.58 -23.65
CA TYR A 196 1.65 18.40 -22.24
C TYR A 196 2.90 18.53 -21.35
N VAL A 197 3.97 17.79 -21.67
CA VAL A 197 5.22 17.86 -20.88
C VAL A 197 5.78 19.28 -20.87
N LYS A 198 5.83 19.94 -22.03
CA LYS A 198 6.39 21.29 -22.15
C LYS A 198 5.51 22.34 -21.48
N GLY A 199 4.21 22.31 -21.73
CA GLY A 199 3.23 23.25 -21.19
C GLY A 199 3.19 23.18 -19.66
N TYR A 200 3.27 21.98 -19.08
CA TYR A 200 3.35 21.86 -17.61
C TYR A 200 4.59 22.51 -17.01
N LYS A 201 5.73 22.40 -17.70
CA LYS A 201 6.95 23.08 -17.30
C LYS A 201 6.84 24.60 -17.47
N GLU A 202 6.39 25.04 -18.63
CA GLU A 202 6.32 26.45 -19.01
C GLU A 202 5.30 27.22 -18.17
N HIS A 203 4.08 26.71 -18.05
CA HIS A 203 3.00 27.41 -17.39
C HIS A 203 2.95 27.13 -15.88
N PHE A 204 3.27 25.91 -15.41
CA PHE A 204 3.11 25.55 -14.00
C PHE A 204 4.43 25.29 -13.25
N GLY A 205 5.58 25.33 -13.93
CA GLY A 205 6.88 25.05 -13.32
C GLY A 205 7.02 23.61 -12.80
N ILE A 206 6.25 22.69 -13.37
CA ILE A 206 6.23 21.26 -13.01
C ILE A 206 6.96 20.47 -14.09
N ASP A 207 8.04 19.82 -13.70
CA ASP A 207 8.80 18.92 -14.59
C ASP A 207 8.13 17.55 -14.63
N ILE A 208 7.36 17.26 -15.68
CA ILE A 208 6.86 15.90 -15.92
C ILE A 208 8.05 15.03 -16.32
N THR A 209 8.45 14.13 -15.43
CA THR A 209 9.67 13.33 -15.58
C THR A 209 9.46 12.04 -16.37
N HIS A 210 8.25 11.49 -16.30
CA HIS A 210 7.88 10.22 -16.92
C HIS A 210 6.48 10.39 -17.52
N ILE A 211 6.24 9.76 -18.66
CA ILE A 211 4.96 9.84 -19.35
C ILE A 211 4.60 8.50 -19.99
N SER A 212 3.34 8.10 -19.88
CA SER A 212 2.79 6.91 -20.51
C SER A 212 1.69 7.28 -21.50
N PRO A 213 1.70 6.70 -22.72
CA PRO A 213 0.70 7.01 -23.74
C PRO A 213 -0.63 6.27 -23.54
N ALA A 214 -0.69 5.28 -22.64
CA ALA A 214 -1.90 4.47 -22.43
C ALA A 214 -1.90 3.81 -21.04
N ASN A 215 -3.02 3.94 -20.33
CA ASN A 215 -3.38 3.12 -19.18
C ASN A 215 -4.15 1.89 -19.66
N GLU A 216 -3.86 0.70 -19.10
CA GLU A 216 -4.61 -0.55 -19.31
C GLU A 216 -5.11 -0.72 -20.75
N PRO A 217 -4.20 -0.75 -21.74
CA PRO A 217 -4.53 -0.75 -23.16
C PRO A 217 -5.47 -1.90 -23.61
N GLU A 218 -5.63 -2.94 -22.80
CA GLU A 218 -6.52 -4.07 -23.03
C GLU A 218 -7.99 -3.84 -22.67
N VAL A 219 -8.33 -2.77 -21.93
CA VAL A 219 -9.71 -2.54 -21.46
C VAL A 219 -10.39 -1.35 -22.13
N SER A 220 -11.71 -1.50 -22.30
CA SER A 220 -12.65 -0.46 -22.69
C SER A 220 -13.68 -0.35 -21.57
N THR A 221 -13.87 0.85 -21.03
CA THR A 221 -14.59 1.07 -19.77
C THR A 221 -15.63 2.19 -19.89
N LEU A 222 -16.56 2.25 -18.94
CA LEU A 222 -17.53 3.35 -18.82
C LEU A 222 -16.93 4.66 -18.25
N TYR A 223 -15.63 4.66 -17.99
CA TYR A 223 -14.79 5.82 -17.72
C TYR A 223 -13.68 5.91 -18.78
N SER A 224 -12.87 6.97 -18.74
CA SER A 224 -11.80 7.23 -19.71
C SER A 224 -10.95 5.98 -19.99
N SER A 225 -10.94 5.56 -21.26
CA SER A 225 -10.20 4.39 -21.73
C SER A 225 -9.90 4.48 -23.22
N CYS A 226 -8.87 3.78 -23.67
CA CYS A 226 -8.56 3.65 -25.10
C CYS A 226 -7.90 2.31 -25.36
N LEU A 227 -8.51 1.49 -26.20
CA LEU A 227 -7.94 0.20 -26.57
C LEU A 227 -6.71 0.37 -27.47
N TRP A 228 -5.68 -0.43 -27.22
CA TRP A 228 -4.52 -0.58 -28.09
C TRP A 228 -4.20 -2.07 -28.24
N THR A 229 -3.58 -2.49 -29.34
CA THR A 229 -2.83 -3.75 -29.34
C THR A 229 -1.36 -3.49 -28.96
N PRO A 230 -0.63 -4.50 -28.47
CA PRO A 230 0.82 -4.39 -28.25
C PRO A 230 1.60 -3.91 -29.49
N GLU A 231 1.19 -4.32 -30.69
CA GLU A 231 1.79 -3.88 -31.96
C GLU A 231 1.45 -2.43 -32.30
N GLU A 232 0.23 -1.98 -31.99
CA GLU A 232 -0.17 -0.57 -32.17
C GLU A 232 0.64 0.35 -31.26
N LEU A 233 0.89 -0.04 -30.01
CA LEU A 233 1.78 0.69 -29.10
C LEU A 233 3.22 0.74 -29.60
N ASN A 234 3.78 -0.39 -30.07
CA ASN A 234 5.11 -0.41 -30.67
C ASN A 234 5.19 0.55 -31.88
N LEU A 235 4.23 0.46 -32.80
CA LEU A 235 4.15 1.33 -33.97
C LEU A 235 4.08 2.82 -33.57
N PHE A 236 3.23 3.14 -32.60
CA PHE A 236 3.07 4.50 -32.09
C PHE A 236 4.37 5.05 -31.50
N VAL A 237 5.05 4.28 -30.65
CA VAL A 237 6.31 4.71 -30.04
C VAL A 237 7.40 4.88 -31.10
N ARG A 238 7.55 3.90 -31.99
CA ARG A 238 8.61 3.87 -33.01
C ARG A 238 8.52 5.01 -34.00
N ASP A 239 7.34 5.22 -34.56
CA ASP A 239 7.16 6.08 -35.73
C ASP A 239 6.67 7.49 -35.36
N TYR A 240 6.12 7.69 -34.14
CA TYR A 240 5.50 8.95 -33.75
C TYR A 240 6.02 9.50 -32.43
N LEU A 241 5.85 8.80 -31.29
CA LEU A 241 6.15 9.38 -29.98
C LEU A 241 7.64 9.70 -29.81
N ALA A 242 8.52 8.71 -30.00
CA ALA A 242 9.96 8.88 -29.78
C ALA A 242 10.58 9.88 -30.78
N PRO A 243 10.26 9.84 -32.10
CA PRO A 243 10.68 10.88 -33.03
C PRO A 243 10.21 12.28 -32.64
N THR A 244 8.94 12.45 -32.23
CA THR A 244 8.39 13.74 -31.80
C THR A 244 9.10 14.25 -30.54
N PHE A 245 9.35 13.38 -29.56
CA PHE A 245 10.06 13.76 -28.33
C PHE A 245 11.48 14.23 -28.64
N LYS A 246 12.18 13.53 -29.53
CA LYS A 246 13.50 13.94 -30.01
C LYS A 246 13.46 15.27 -30.76
N GLU A 247 12.54 15.43 -31.71
CA GLU A 247 12.36 16.64 -32.52
C GLU A 247 12.06 17.86 -31.65
N LYS A 248 11.16 17.71 -30.66
CA LYS A 248 10.75 18.78 -29.77
C LYS A 248 11.69 18.93 -28.56
N GLY A 249 12.68 18.07 -28.36
CA GLY A 249 13.57 18.14 -27.19
C GLY A 249 12.87 17.88 -25.87
N VAL A 250 11.92 16.94 -25.83
CA VAL A 250 11.24 16.49 -24.61
C VAL A 250 12.15 15.52 -23.84
N SER A 251 12.42 15.82 -22.57
CA SER A 251 13.27 15.00 -21.71
C SER A 251 12.53 13.99 -20.83
N ALA A 252 11.19 13.99 -20.86
CA ALA A 252 10.39 13.02 -20.13
C ALA A 252 10.65 11.61 -20.66
N LYS A 253 10.81 10.67 -19.74
CA LYS A 253 11.02 9.26 -20.07
C LYS A 253 9.73 8.60 -20.52
N ILE A 254 9.82 7.74 -21.54
CA ILE A 254 8.68 6.98 -22.06
C ILE A 254 8.50 5.73 -21.20
N VAL A 255 7.34 5.66 -20.54
CA VAL A 255 6.85 4.49 -19.81
C VAL A 255 5.86 3.75 -20.71
N LEU A 256 6.03 2.43 -20.87
CA LEU A 256 5.21 1.63 -21.79
C LEU A 256 4.74 0.32 -21.16
N GLY A 257 3.50 -0.06 -21.46
CA GLY A 257 2.90 -1.33 -21.04
C GLY A 257 1.59 -1.07 -20.29
N GLU A 258 1.70 -0.72 -19.01
CA GLU A 258 0.61 -0.44 -18.05
C GLU A 258 -0.59 -1.40 -18.14
N SER A 259 -0.33 -2.66 -18.49
CA SER A 259 -1.35 -3.72 -18.55
C SER A 259 -1.89 -4.04 -17.16
N MET A 260 -3.18 -4.37 -17.05
CA MET A 260 -3.80 -4.88 -15.83
C MET A 260 -3.09 -6.12 -15.28
N LYS A 261 -2.56 -6.94 -16.18
CA LYS A 261 -1.81 -8.14 -15.84
C LYS A 261 -0.36 -7.78 -15.57
N PHE A 262 0.18 -8.30 -14.46
CA PHE A 262 1.57 -8.08 -14.07
C PHE A 262 2.56 -8.81 -14.99
N SER A 263 2.71 -8.32 -16.21
CA SER A 263 3.54 -8.88 -17.26
C SER A 263 3.99 -7.80 -18.25
N GLU A 264 4.94 -8.13 -19.12
CA GLU A 264 5.44 -7.20 -20.15
C GLU A 264 4.70 -7.31 -21.49
N GLU A 265 3.56 -8.00 -21.55
CA GLU A 265 2.93 -8.39 -22.82
C GLU A 265 2.59 -7.20 -23.74
N TYR A 266 2.17 -6.06 -23.17
CA TYR A 266 1.89 -4.84 -23.92
C TYR A 266 3.12 -4.00 -24.29
N ALA A 267 4.27 -4.28 -23.68
CA ALA A 267 5.55 -3.68 -24.07
C ALA A 267 6.37 -4.60 -25.00
N LEU A 268 6.08 -5.90 -25.03
CA LEU A 268 6.94 -6.92 -25.64
C LEU A 268 7.25 -6.68 -27.12
N PRO A 269 6.30 -6.28 -27.99
CA PRO A 269 6.65 -5.95 -29.38
C PRO A 269 7.62 -4.77 -29.50
N ALA A 270 7.52 -3.76 -28.63
CA ALA A 270 8.47 -2.65 -28.59
C ALA A 270 9.85 -3.08 -28.06
N LEU A 271 9.90 -4.03 -27.13
CA LEU A 271 11.15 -4.57 -26.59
C LEU A 271 11.86 -5.55 -27.54
N THR A 272 11.12 -6.13 -28.48
CA THR A 272 11.67 -7.03 -29.50
C THR A 272 12.03 -6.30 -30.80
N ASP A 273 11.47 -5.12 -31.06
CA ASP A 273 11.88 -4.23 -32.15
C ASP A 273 13.15 -3.44 -31.77
N PRO A 274 14.31 -3.69 -32.43
CA PRO A 274 15.55 -2.97 -32.13
C PRO A 274 15.50 -1.47 -32.42
N LYS A 275 14.52 -0.99 -33.22
CA LYS A 275 14.31 0.45 -33.47
C LYS A 275 13.56 1.13 -32.33
N THR A 276 12.67 0.40 -31.65
CA THR A 276 11.80 0.94 -30.61
C THR A 276 12.38 0.72 -29.22
N ALA A 277 13.01 -0.43 -28.97
CA ALA A 277 13.51 -0.80 -27.66
C ALA A 277 14.39 0.28 -27.00
N PRO A 278 15.29 1.00 -27.69
CA PRO A 278 16.06 2.08 -27.08
C PRO A 278 15.23 3.27 -26.58
N ALA A 279 14.04 3.50 -27.16
CA ALA A 279 13.15 4.59 -26.80
C ALA A 279 12.25 4.28 -25.59
N VAL A 280 12.06 3.02 -25.23
CA VAL A 280 11.32 2.63 -24.03
C VAL A 280 12.26 2.73 -22.82
N ASP A 281 12.04 3.72 -21.95
CA ASP A 281 12.86 3.93 -20.76
C ASP A 281 12.44 3.01 -19.60
N VAL A 282 11.12 2.83 -19.43
CA VAL A 282 10.53 2.03 -18.35
C VAL A 282 9.45 1.13 -18.91
N VAL A 283 9.50 -0.15 -18.54
CA VAL A 283 8.42 -1.11 -18.76
C VAL A 283 7.52 -1.09 -17.54
N ALA A 284 6.22 -0.90 -17.74
CA ALA A 284 5.26 -0.79 -16.66
C ALA A 284 4.16 -1.84 -16.78
N ALA A 285 3.62 -2.25 -15.63
CA ALA A 285 2.40 -3.02 -15.54
C ALA A 285 1.68 -2.70 -14.23
N HIS A 286 0.38 -2.97 -14.18
CA HIS A 286 -0.40 -3.06 -12.97
C HIS A 286 -0.32 -4.48 -12.41
N ALA A 287 -1.01 -4.76 -11.31
CA ALA A 287 -0.97 -6.09 -10.70
C ALA A 287 -2.35 -6.68 -10.39
N TYR A 288 -3.39 -6.21 -11.09
CA TYR A 288 -4.76 -6.69 -10.93
C TYR A 288 -4.95 -8.13 -11.41
N GLN A 289 -4.08 -8.61 -12.30
CA GLN A 289 -4.06 -9.99 -12.76
C GLN A 289 -2.61 -10.52 -12.80
N GLY A 290 -2.45 -11.85 -12.85
CA GLY A 290 -1.14 -12.48 -13.01
C GLY A 290 -0.33 -12.65 -11.71
N LEU A 291 -0.92 -12.36 -10.56
CA LEU A 291 -0.33 -12.73 -9.27
C LEU A 291 -0.72 -14.16 -8.87
N LEU A 292 0.13 -14.77 -8.05
CA LEU A 292 0.07 -16.15 -7.57
C LEU A 292 -0.02 -16.16 -6.04
N ALA A 293 -0.27 -17.35 -5.47
CA ALA A 293 -0.25 -17.60 -4.02
C ALA A 293 -1.12 -16.62 -3.21
N GLY A 294 -2.38 -16.42 -3.63
CA GLY A 294 -3.29 -15.50 -2.95
C GLY A 294 -2.86 -14.02 -3.05
N ASP A 295 -2.38 -13.63 -4.23
CA ASP A 295 -1.90 -12.28 -4.55
C ASP A 295 -0.70 -11.82 -3.71
N THR A 296 0.20 -12.74 -3.35
CA THR A 296 1.43 -12.41 -2.60
C THR A 296 2.71 -12.70 -3.36
N MET A 297 2.63 -13.33 -4.53
CA MET A 297 3.78 -13.73 -5.32
C MET A 297 3.58 -13.36 -6.80
N PRO A 298 4.51 -12.66 -7.45
CA PRO A 298 4.46 -12.50 -8.90
C PRO A 298 4.91 -13.77 -9.62
N ASP A 299 4.54 -13.91 -10.90
CA ASP A 299 5.12 -14.93 -11.76
C ASP A 299 6.65 -14.71 -11.93
N PRO A 300 7.52 -15.68 -11.62
CA PRO A 300 8.96 -15.56 -11.79
C PRO A 300 9.42 -15.32 -13.23
N ASP A 301 8.64 -15.76 -14.22
CA ASP A 301 8.93 -15.61 -15.63
C ASP A 301 8.44 -14.26 -16.19
N ALA A 302 7.69 -13.48 -15.40
CA ALA A 302 7.31 -12.14 -15.79
C ALA A 302 8.54 -11.25 -16.05
N PHE A 303 8.40 -10.37 -17.05
CA PHE A 303 9.42 -9.39 -17.46
C PHE A 303 10.75 -10.00 -17.91
N ALA A 304 10.76 -11.23 -18.44
CA ALA A 304 11.97 -11.91 -18.89
C ALA A 304 12.77 -11.10 -19.91
N ARG A 305 12.10 -10.52 -20.92
CA ARG A 305 12.75 -9.72 -21.96
C ARG A 305 13.23 -8.37 -21.43
N SER A 306 12.46 -7.74 -20.56
CA SER A 306 12.85 -6.51 -19.86
C SER A 306 14.13 -6.72 -19.06
N LYS A 307 14.21 -7.84 -18.30
CA LYS A 307 15.41 -8.24 -17.54
C LYS A 307 16.60 -8.49 -18.47
N GLU A 308 16.41 -9.19 -19.59
CA GLU A 308 17.46 -9.45 -20.59
C GLU A 308 18.05 -8.16 -21.16
N LEU A 309 17.19 -7.17 -21.43
CA LEU A 309 17.59 -5.86 -21.98
C LEU A 309 18.05 -4.85 -20.93
N GLY A 310 18.03 -5.20 -19.64
CA GLY A 310 18.35 -4.30 -18.54
C GLY A 310 17.40 -3.11 -18.41
N LYS A 311 16.12 -3.29 -18.79
CA LYS A 311 15.09 -2.25 -18.67
C LYS A 311 14.65 -2.07 -17.22
N THR A 312 14.37 -0.83 -16.85
CA THR A 312 13.69 -0.50 -15.60
C THR A 312 12.25 -1.03 -15.67
N ILE A 313 11.79 -1.66 -14.58
CA ILE A 313 10.43 -2.22 -14.48
C ILE A 313 9.68 -1.52 -13.35
N TRP A 314 8.50 -0.97 -13.60
CA TRP A 314 7.63 -0.36 -12.59
C TRP A 314 6.32 -1.12 -12.45
N GLN A 315 5.87 -1.33 -11.21
CA GLN A 315 4.48 -1.63 -10.93
C GLN A 315 3.76 -0.28 -10.74
N THR A 316 2.86 0.13 -11.65
CA THR A 316 2.36 1.52 -11.69
C THR A 316 0.95 1.75 -11.13
N GLU A 317 0.23 0.68 -10.83
CA GLU A 317 -1.08 0.74 -10.18
C GLU A 317 -1.46 -0.58 -9.51
N TYR A 318 -1.81 -0.53 -8.22
CA TYR A 318 -2.40 -1.67 -7.51
C TYR A 318 -3.06 -1.21 -6.21
N MET A 319 -4.06 -1.98 -5.79
CA MET A 319 -4.83 -1.74 -4.58
C MET A 319 -5.48 -3.04 -4.09
N ASN A 320 -6.34 -2.94 -3.07
CA ASN A 320 -7.05 -4.11 -2.56
C ASN A 320 -7.98 -4.76 -3.60
N GLN A 321 -7.81 -6.08 -3.76
CA GLN A 321 -8.56 -6.92 -4.69
C GLN A 321 -9.38 -8.01 -3.95
N GLY A 322 -10.47 -8.49 -4.55
CA GLY A 322 -11.36 -9.54 -4.00
C GLY A 322 -12.77 -9.09 -3.56
N GLU A 323 -13.67 -10.02 -3.22
CA GLU A 323 -15.05 -9.69 -2.82
C GLU A 323 -15.14 -9.06 -1.42
N ALA A 324 -14.23 -9.42 -0.52
CA ALA A 324 -14.18 -8.92 0.85
C ALA A 324 -13.40 -7.59 0.98
N LYS A 325 -13.52 -6.67 0.01
CA LYS A 325 -12.72 -5.44 -0.06
C LYS A 325 -12.85 -4.48 1.13
N GLN A 326 -13.79 -4.72 2.06
CA GLN A 326 -14.20 -3.75 3.08
C GLN A 326 -14.48 -4.34 4.47
N THR A 327 -14.06 -5.55 4.75
CA THR A 327 -14.28 -6.12 6.08
C THR A 327 -13.35 -5.45 7.09
N PHE A 328 -13.76 -5.43 8.36
CA PHE A 328 -12.87 -4.98 9.44
C PHE A 328 -11.53 -5.74 9.40
N ALA A 329 -11.58 -7.07 9.19
CA ALA A 329 -10.42 -7.95 9.13
C ALA A 329 -9.39 -7.51 8.08
N HIS A 330 -9.84 -7.03 6.91
CA HIS A 330 -8.98 -6.57 5.82
C HIS A 330 -8.46 -5.13 5.99
N ASN A 331 -8.50 -4.60 7.22
CA ASN A 331 -7.85 -3.35 7.59
C ASN A 331 -6.83 -3.55 8.74
N THR A 332 -6.71 -4.79 9.24
CA THR A 332 -5.83 -5.19 10.34
C THR A 332 -4.42 -5.57 9.85
N ILE A 333 -3.56 -6.02 10.77
CA ILE A 333 -2.18 -6.39 10.45
C ILE A 333 -2.10 -7.53 9.41
N GLU A 334 -3.10 -8.41 9.33
CA GLU A 334 -3.11 -9.48 8.33
C GLU A 334 -3.10 -8.92 6.90
N ASP A 335 -3.91 -7.88 6.66
CA ASP A 335 -3.92 -7.13 5.40
C ASP A 335 -2.58 -6.42 5.16
N GLY A 336 -2.05 -5.76 6.19
CA GLY A 336 -0.74 -5.11 6.09
C GLY A 336 0.38 -6.06 5.68
N LEU A 337 0.40 -7.28 6.23
CA LEU A 337 1.43 -8.28 5.91
C LEU A 337 1.25 -8.90 4.53
N LYS A 338 0.02 -9.01 4.02
CA LYS A 338 -0.23 -9.40 2.62
C LYS A 338 0.55 -8.49 1.68
N TYR A 339 0.38 -7.18 1.80
CA TYR A 339 1.09 -6.21 0.95
C TYR A 339 2.57 -6.12 1.24
N ALA A 340 3.00 -6.19 2.52
CA ALA A 340 4.42 -6.20 2.82
C ALA A 340 5.15 -7.41 2.19
N THR A 341 4.48 -8.57 2.15
CA THR A 341 4.98 -9.78 1.50
C THR A 341 4.99 -9.61 -0.02
N LEU A 342 3.89 -9.12 -0.60
CA LEU A 342 3.79 -8.89 -2.05
C LEU A 342 4.88 -7.94 -2.56
N ILE A 343 5.05 -6.80 -1.91
CA ILE A 343 6.06 -5.81 -2.27
C ILE A 343 7.46 -6.44 -2.20
N GLY A 344 7.78 -7.12 -1.09
CA GLY A 344 9.06 -7.81 -0.95
C GLY A 344 9.32 -8.80 -2.09
N ASN A 345 8.32 -9.60 -2.45
CA ASN A 345 8.40 -10.58 -3.53
C ASN A 345 8.50 -9.93 -4.92
N MET A 346 7.78 -8.85 -5.21
CA MET A 346 7.91 -8.12 -6.48
C MET A 346 9.32 -7.56 -6.67
N PHE A 347 9.89 -6.91 -5.64
CA PHE A 347 11.26 -6.40 -5.72
C PHE A 347 12.30 -7.51 -5.80
N ASP A 348 11.97 -8.72 -5.36
CA ASP A 348 12.87 -9.87 -5.33
C ASP A 348 12.87 -10.69 -6.62
N VAL A 349 11.67 -11.03 -7.08
CA VAL A 349 11.45 -12.03 -8.12
C VAL A 349 11.51 -11.39 -9.49
N THR A 350 10.85 -10.25 -9.67
CA THR A 350 10.76 -9.57 -10.98
C THR A 350 11.72 -8.41 -11.12
N GLY A 351 12.30 -7.94 -10.01
CA GLY A 351 13.27 -6.86 -10.04
C GLY A 351 12.63 -5.49 -10.27
N VAL A 352 11.39 -5.27 -9.82
CA VAL A 352 10.77 -3.94 -9.94
C VAL A 352 11.64 -2.87 -9.26
N SER A 353 11.64 -1.70 -9.87
CA SER A 353 12.37 -0.51 -9.46
C SER A 353 11.46 0.54 -8.81
N ALA A 354 10.15 0.46 -9.04
CA ALA A 354 9.15 1.24 -8.32
C ALA A 354 7.85 0.48 -8.10
N TYR A 355 7.14 0.87 -7.03
CA TYR A 355 5.81 0.37 -6.70
C TYR A 355 4.88 1.55 -6.41
N PHE A 356 3.68 1.50 -6.97
CA PHE A 356 2.66 2.53 -6.84
C PHE A 356 1.39 1.94 -6.24
N TRP A 357 0.94 2.55 -5.14
CA TRP A 357 -0.41 2.32 -4.66
C TRP A 357 -1.40 3.11 -5.52
N TRP A 358 -2.63 2.63 -5.70
CA TRP A 358 -3.61 3.34 -6.50
C TRP A 358 -3.94 4.72 -5.91
N TRP A 359 -4.71 4.81 -4.83
CA TRP A 359 -4.97 6.09 -4.16
C TRP A 359 -4.37 6.10 -2.76
N PRO A 360 -3.33 6.90 -2.45
CA PRO A 360 -2.80 6.99 -1.10
C PRO A 360 -3.83 7.50 -0.09
N ALA A 361 -4.69 8.44 -0.52
CA ALA A 361 -5.84 8.90 0.25
C ALA A 361 -7.04 9.14 -0.68
N ALA A 362 -8.23 8.74 -0.25
CA ALA A 362 -9.46 8.93 -1.01
C ALA A 362 -10.69 9.11 -0.12
N ASN A 363 -11.69 9.81 -0.67
CA ASN A 363 -13.06 9.86 -0.14
C ASN A 363 -14.01 9.21 -1.18
N ASN A 364 -14.05 7.88 -1.22
CA ASN A 364 -14.67 7.10 -2.30
C ASN A 364 -15.65 6.04 -1.79
N GLY A 365 -16.33 6.32 -0.68
CA GLY A 365 -17.32 5.39 -0.14
C GLY A 365 -16.74 4.04 0.30
N ALA A 366 -15.42 3.96 0.52
CA ALA A 366 -14.71 2.80 1.04
C ALA A 366 -14.80 1.58 0.11
N ASP A 367 -14.00 1.58 -0.97
CA ASP A 367 -13.90 0.48 -1.95
C ASP A 367 -12.60 -0.37 -1.84
N GLY A 368 -11.62 0.11 -1.06
CA GLY A 368 -10.41 -0.64 -0.67
C GLY A 368 -9.17 -0.16 -1.41
N SER A 369 -9.35 0.87 -2.23
CA SER A 369 -8.30 1.55 -2.98
C SER A 369 -7.34 2.39 -2.16
N ASP A 370 -7.70 2.71 -0.91
CA ASP A 370 -7.05 3.72 -0.11
C ASP A 370 -6.18 3.18 1.04
N LEU A 371 -5.04 3.83 1.27
CA LEU A 371 -4.21 3.62 2.46
C LEU A 371 -4.70 4.46 3.64
N ILE A 372 -5.17 5.69 3.35
CA ILE A 372 -5.80 6.61 4.29
C ILE A 372 -7.20 6.93 3.79
N ARG A 373 -8.22 6.61 4.58
CA ARG A 373 -9.60 6.95 4.25
C ARG A 373 -9.92 8.33 4.71
N LEU A 374 -10.35 9.21 3.82
CA LEU A 374 -10.98 10.46 4.19
C LEU A 374 -12.46 10.17 4.45
N SER A 375 -12.91 10.41 5.67
CA SER A 375 -14.31 10.17 6.04
C SER A 375 -15.21 11.20 5.36
N ASN A 376 -16.43 10.76 5.04
CA ASN A 376 -17.50 11.64 4.59
C ASN A 376 -18.57 11.80 5.69
N ASP A 377 -19.44 12.79 5.55
CA ASP A 377 -20.63 12.98 6.39
C ASP A 377 -21.79 12.02 6.03
N GLY A 378 -21.69 11.30 4.92
CA GLY A 378 -22.70 10.34 4.43
C GLY A 378 -23.77 10.95 3.52
N SER A 379 -23.65 12.23 3.17
CA SER A 379 -24.47 12.86 2.12
C SER A 379 -24.04 12.44 0.71
N ASP A 380 -24.88 12.75 -0.28
CA ASP A 380 -24.62 12.38 -1.67
C ASP A 380 -23.44 13.19 -2.25
N GLN A 381 -22.35 12.48 -2.55
CA GLN A 381 -21.12 13.04 -3.10
C GLN A 381 -21.30 13.69 -4.49
N ARG A 382 -22.40 13.43 -5.19
CA ARG A 382 -22.73 14.09 -6.47
C ARG A 382 -23.27 15.50 -6.30
N VAL A 383 -23.73 15.86 -5.09
CA VAL A 383 -24.40 17.14 -4.84
C VAL A 383 -23.42 18.17 -4.30
N ALA A 384 -22.56 17.78 -3.35
CA ALA A 384 -21.62 18.68 -2.71
C ALA A 384 -20.40 17.94 -2.13
N PRO A 385 -19.32 18.68 -1.79
CA PRO A 385 -18.28 18.21 -0.89
C PRO A 385 -18.85 17.64 0.43
N THR A 386 -18.27 16.56 0.93
CA THR A 386 -18.75 15.72 2.03
C THR A 386 -17.65 15.42 3.05
N GLU A 387 -16.43 15.89 2.80
CA GLU A 387 -15.32 15.76 3.74
C GLU A 387 -15.68 16.37 5.10
N ASN A 388 -15.43 15.64 6.19
CA ASN A 388 -15.76 16.08 7.55
C ASN A 388 -14.52 16.23 8.46
N ASN A 389 -13.33 16.38 7.86
CA ASN A 389 -12.04 16.48 8.56
C ASN A 389 -11.64 15.25 9.40
N LEU A 390 -12.34 14.13 9.27
CA LEU A 390 -11.97 12.87 9.89
C LEU A 390 -11.35 11.93 8.87
N PHE A 391 -10.53 11.01 9.36
CA PHE A 391 -9.86 10.04 8.50
C PHE A 391 -9.55 8.76 9.25
N ARG A 392 -9.35 7.65 8.53
CA ARG A 392 -8.84 6.38 9.05
C ARG A 392 -7.50 6.02 8.45
N VAL A 393 -6.68 5.33 9.23
CA VAL A 393 -5.37 4.86 8.76
C VAL A 393 -5.28 3.35 8.91
N PHE A 394 -5.18 2.65 7.79
CA PHE A 394 -5.17 1.20 7.77
C PHE A 394 -3.79 0.62 8.03
N LYS A 395 -3.70 -0.62 8.51
CA LYS A 395 -2.39 -1.27 8.74
C LYS A 395 -1.53 -1.40 7.48
N ARG A 396 -2.16 -1.52 6.29
CA ARG A 396 -1.48 -1.47 4.99
C ARG A 396 -0.72 -0.16 4.73
N TYR A 397 -1.17 0.99 5.25
CA TYR A 397 -0.41 2.25 5.16
C TYR A 397 0.96 2.12 5.83
N TYR A 398 0.98 1.63 7.07
CA TYR A 398 2.22 1.47 7.83
C TYR A 398 3.11 0.38 7.24
N ALA A 399 2.52 -0.74 6.80
CA ALA A 399 3.25 -1.82 6.15
C ALA A 399 3.88 -1.39 4.81
N PHE A 400 3.18 -0.57 4.02
CA PHE A 400 3.74 0.06 2.83
C PHE A 400 4.89 1.01 3.20
N GLY A 401 4.72 1.78 4.27
CA GLY A 401 5.74 2.68 4.82
C GLY A 401 7.00 1.98 5.35
N ASN A 402 6.93 0.70 5.72
CA ASN A 402 8.13 -0.10 6.03
C ASN A 402 9.08 -0.22 4.82
N TYR A 403 8.59 0.02 3.61
CA TYR A 403 9.40 0.13 2.41
C TYR A 403 9.63 1.60 2.02
N SER A 404 8.57 2.33 1.70
CA SER A 404 8.65 3.65 1.05
C SER A 404 9.39 4.70 1.87
N ARG A 405 9.29 4.66 3.20
CA ARG A 405 9.92 5.65 4.10
C ARG A 405 11.44 5.54 4.13
N PHE A 406 11.96 4.33 3.97
CA PHE A 406 13.36 3.97 4.23
C PHE A 406 14.17 3.71 2.96
N ILE A 407 13.52 3.25 1.88
CA ILE A 407 14.15 2.95 0.60
C ILE A 407 13.90 4.14 -0.34
N ARG A 408 14.96 4.87 -0.69
CA ARG A 408 14.86 6.16 -1.42
C ARG A 408 15.31 6.04 -2.88
N PRO A 409 14.87 6.96 -3.75
CA PRO A 409 15.35 7.00 -5.13
C PRO A 409 16.89 6.96 -5.20
N GLY A 410 17.42 6.09 -6.04
CA GLY A 410 18.86 5.84 -6.20
C GLY A 410 19.44 4.76 -5.27
N TYR A 411 18.65 4.20 -4.36
CA TYR A 411 19.07 2.99 -3.64
C TYR A 411 19.23 1.82 -4.61
N LYS A 412 20.00 0.81 -4.26
CA LYS A 412 20.09 -0.45 -4.98
C LYS A 412 19.59 -1.58 -4.10
N ARG A 413 18.79 -2.47 -4.65
CA ARG A 413 18.50 -3.75 -3.99
C ARG A 413 19.79 -4.57 -3.94
N ILE A 414 20.02 -5.29 -2.83
CA ILE A 414 21.17 -6.18 -2.64
C ILE A 414 20.71 -7.57 -2.20
N GLU A 415 21.55 -8.58 -2.41
CA GLU A 415 21.21 -9.94 -2.02
C GLU A 415 21.13 -10.15 -0.52
N ALA A 416 20.13 -10.93 -0.14
CA ALA A 416 19.93 -11.44 1.21
C ALA A 416 19.43 -12.89 1.11
N ASP A 417 19.78 -13.73 2.08
CA ASP A 417 19.07 -15.00 2.26
C ASP A 417 17.62 -14.70 2.67
N LYS A 418 16.70 -14.98 1.75
CA LYS A 418 15.33 -14.45 1.76
C LYS A 418 14.44 -15.10 2.80
N HIS A 419 14.69 -16.37 3.11
CA HIS A 419 13.86 -17.18 4.01
C HIS A 419 14.71 -17.80 5.13
N PRO A 420 15.23 -16.98 6.06
CA PRO A 420 16.07 -17.47 7.16
C PRO A 420 15.27 -18.32 8.17
N ALA A 421 13.95 -18.16 8.21
CA ALA A 421 13.04 -18.93 9.03
C ALA A 421 11.72 -19.15 8.29
N GLU A 422 10.91 -20.09 8.77
CA GLU A 422 9.57 -20.35 8.24
C GLU A 422 8.70 -19.08 8.33
N ASP A 423 7.95 -18.79 7.28
CA ASP A 423 7.09 -17.61 7.14
C ASP A 423 7.82 -16.26 7.29
N VAL A 424 9.15 -16.23 7.15
CA VAL A 424 9.94 -15.00 7.14
C VAL A 424 10.43 -14.69 5.73
N LEU A 425 10.17 -13.47 5.26
CA LEU A 425 10.74 -12.90 4.05
C LEU A 425 11.70 -11.76 4.40
N VAL A 426 12.88 -11.74 3.79
CA VAL A 426 13.90 -10.69 3.96
C VAL A 426 14.28 -10.10 2.60
N THR A 427 14.25 -8.78 2.53
CA THR A 427 14.83 -7.99 1.43
C THR A 427 15.77 -6.92 1.97
N ALA A 428 16.75 -6.50 1.17
CA ALA A 428 17.75 -5.52 1.59
C ALA A 428 18.10 -4.54 0.47
N TYR A 429 18.40 -3.30 0.86
CA TYR A 429 18.62 -2.18 -0.04
C TYR A 429 19.73 -1.30 0.53
N LYS A 430 20.60 -0.76 -0.33
CA LYS A 430 21.66 0.15 0.06
C LYS A 430 21.60 1.47 -0.67
N ASP A 431 22.05 2.53 -0.02
CA ASP A 431 22.47 3.76 -0.65
C ASP A 431 23.98 3.70 -0.91
N PRO A 432 24.42 3.51 -2.17
CA PRO A 432 25.84 3.46 -2.47
C PRO A 432 26.54 4.82 -2.26
N LYS A 433 25.82 5.94 -2.19
CA LYS A 433 26.40 7.28 -2.04
C LYS A 433 26.76 7.60 -0.59
N THR A 434 25.91 7.19 0.35
CA THR A 434 26.04 7.56 1.77
C THR A 434 26.48 6.42 2.67
N GLY A 435 26.38 5.17 2.20
CA GLY A 435 26.56 3.99 3.05
C GLY A 435 25.34 3.67 3.93
N ASN A 436 24.21 4.38 3.73
CA ASN A 436 22.94 4.03 4.35
C ASN A 436 22.38 2.72 3.78
N PHE A 437 21.48 2.06 4.50
CA PHE A 437 20.78 0.87 4.02
C PHE A 437 19.46 0.66 4.75
N ALA A 438 18.61 -0.19 4.17
CA ALA A 438 17.40 -0.70 4.79
C ALA A 438 17.34 -2.23 4.62
N VAL A 439 17.08 -2.94 5.71
CA VAL A 439 16.74 -4.38 5.70
C VAL A 439 15.29 -4.50 6.13
N VAL A 440 14.43 -5.06 5.29
CA VAL A 440 13.01 -5.28 5.59
C VAL A 440 12.80 -6.76 5.84
N ALA A 441 12.28 -7.10 7.02
CA ALA A 441 11.94 -8.46 7.41
C ALA A 441 10.44 -8.56 7.71
N VAL A 442 9.72 -9.39 6.96
CA VAL A 442 8.30 -9.68 7.15
C VAL A 442 8.19 -11.04 7.83
N ASN A 443 7.67 -11.09 9.05
CA ASN A 443 7.37 -12.32 9.77
C ASN A 443 5.86 -12.57 9.74
N ASN A 444 5.43 -13.47 8.86
CA ASN A 444 4.06 -13.94 8.76
C ASN A 444 3.73 -15.04 9.78
N SER A 445 4.71 -15.53 10.54
CA SER A 445 4.49 -16.57 11.54
C SER A 445 3.59 -16.06 12.69
N PRO A 446 2.71 -16.91 13.25
CA PRO A 446 1.96 -16.59 14.47
C PRO A 446 2.84 -16.62 15.74
N LYS A 447 4.16 -16.82 15.59
CA LYS A 447 5.13 -16.85 16.69
C LYS A 447 6.31 -15.91 16.41
N PRO A 448 6.97 -15.41 17.46
CA PRO A 448 8.24 -14.72 17.29
C PRO A 448 9.30 -15.61 16.64
N GLN A 449 10.12 -15.04 15.77
CA GLN A 449 11.20 -15.74 15.07
C GLN A 449 12.54 -15.08 15.39
N THR A 450 13.49 -15.85 15.93
CA THR A 450 14.85 -15.34 16.19
C THR A 450 15.69 -15.44 14.92
N VAL A 451 16.17 -14.30 14.43
CA VAL A 451 16.99 -14.20 13.20
C VAL A 451 18.27 -13.45 13.50
N THR A 452 19.39 -13.98 13.00
CA THR A 452 20.69 -13.32 12.98
C THR A 452 20.98 -12.83 11.57
N PHE A 453 21.17 -11.52 11.42
CA PHE A 453 21.56 -10.89 10.16
C PHE A 453 23.07 -10.69 10.11
N TYR A 454 23.74 -11.26 9.11
CA TYR A 454 25.15 -11.01 8.82
C TYR A 454 25.29 -9.95 7.74
N LEU A 455 26.06 -8.91 8.03
CA LEU A 455 26.29 -7.76 7.17
C LEU A 455 27.62 -7.93 6.41
N LYS A 456 27.61 -8.76 5.36
CA LYS A 456 28.80 -9.06 4.56
C LYS A 456 29.15 -7.90 3.64
N GLY A 457 30.37 -7.36 3.77
CA GLY A 457 30.86 -6.26 2.93
C GLY A 457 30.30 -4.87 3.25
N PHE A 458 29.52 -4.74 4.33
CA PHE A 458 28.96 -3.46 4.76
C PHE A 458 30.03 -2.50 5.32
N PRO A 459 29.74 -1.19 5.36
CA PRO A 459 30.63 -0.20 5.98
C PRO A 459 31.03 -0.58 7.42
N LYS A 460 32.31 -0.38 7.77
CA LYS A 460 32.87 -0.78 9.07
C LYS A 460 32.32 0.02 10.26
N ASN A 461 31.75 1.19 10.01
CA ASN A 461 31.18 2.09 11.01
C ASN A 461 29.73 1.75 11.39
N VAL A 462 29.16 0.65 10.88
CA VAL A 462 27.83 0.19 11.30
C VAL A 462 27.92 -0.46 12.69
N HIS A 463 27.73 0.35 13.73
CA HIS A 463 27.81 -0.08 15.13
C HIS A 463 26.45 -0.50 15.72
N SER A 464 25.36 -0.06 15.10
CA SER A 464 23.99 -0.25 15.57
C SER A 464 23.01 -0.05 14.43
N VAL A 465 21.85 -0.70 14.56
CA VAL A 465 20.70 -0.51 13.67
C VAL A 465 19.46 -0.19 14.49
N VAL A 466 18.59 0.66 13.97
CA VAL A 466 17.32 1.07 14.58
C VAL A 466 16.18 0.34 13.87
N PRO A 467 15.39 -0.47 14.59
CA PRO A 467 14.22 -1.13 14.02
C PRO A 467 12.99 -0.19 14.00
N TYR A 468 12.21 -0.27 12.92
CA TYR A 468 10.88 0.34 12.78
C TYR A 468 9.86 -0.75 12.49
N ARG A 469 8.92 -0.98 13.40
CA ARG A 469 8.03 -2.15 13.36
C ARG A 469 6.57 -1.78 13.20
N THR A 470 5.91 -2.48 12.29
CA THR A 470 4.45 -2.52 12.19
C THR A 470 3.98 -3.93 12.59
N SER A 471 3.03 -4.00 13.53
CA SER A 471 2.46 -5.24 14.05
C SER A 471 0.98 -5.02 14.37
N ALA A 472 0.32 -5.97 15.04
CA ALA A 472 -1.06 -5.78 15.49
C ALA A 472 -1.24 -4.52 16.35
N SER A 473 -0.27 -4.18 17.20
CA SER A 473 -0.35 -3.05 18.14
C SER A 473 0.56 -1.87 17.80
N GLU A 474 1.46 -2.03 16.84
CA GLU A 474 2.48 -1.03 16.49
C GLU A 474 2.31 -0.53 15.06
N ASN A 475 2.51 0.76 14.87
CA ASN A 475 2.33 1.47 13.60
C ASN A 475 3.65 2.17 13.25
N LEU A 476 4.51 1.50 12.45
CA LEU A 476 5.88 1.97 12.16
C LEU A 476 6.65 2.46 13.39
N LYS A 477 6.46 1.78 14.53
CA LYS A 477 7.01 2.17 15.82
C LYS A 477 8.54 2.10 15.77
N LYS A 478 9.20 3.20 16.09
CA LYS A 478 10.65 3.24 16.31
C LYS A 478 10.97 2.48 17.59
N LEU A 479 11.88 1.53 17.53
CA LEU A 479 12.35 0.73 18.67
C LEU A 479 13.78 1.11 19.05
N ASP A 480 14.22 0.64 20.22
CA ASP A 480 15.59 0.84 20.69
C ASP A 480 16.62 0.26 19.71
N ALA A 481 17.75 0.94 19.58
CA ALA A 481 18.84 0.53 18.71
C ALA A 481 19.42 -0.83 19.13
N VAL A 482 19.64 -1.70 18.15
CA VAL A 482 20.26 -3.01 18.31
C VAL A 482 21.73 -2.91 17.93
N LYS A 483 22.61 -3.29 18.85
CA LYS A 483 24.07 -3.26 18.63
C LYS A 483 24.50 -4.29 17.58
N VAL A 484 25.32 -3.85 16.64
CA VAL A 484 26.02 -4.70 15.68
C VAL A 484 27.38 -5.08 16.26
N LYS A 485 27.63 -6.38 16.37
CA LYS A 485 28.90 -6.93 16.89
C LYS A 485 29.46 -7.90 15.87
N LYS A 486 30.74 -7.76 15.51
CA LYS A 486 31.40 -8.64 14.52
C LYS A 486 30.58 -8.76 13.22
N HIS A 487 30.12 -7.61 12.69
CA HIS A 487 29.32 -7.50 11.46
C HIS A 487 28.01 -8.32 11.45
N ARG A 488 27.39 -8.52 12.62
CA ARG A 488 26.08 -9.16 12.71
C ARG A 488 25.26 -8.56 13.85
N PHE A 489 23.95 -8.73 13.76
CA PHE A 489 23.02 -8.48 14.85
C PHE A 489 21.95 -9.56 14.89
N THR A 490 21.45 -9.87 16.09
CA THR A 490 20.41 -10.87 16.30
C THR A 490 19.20 -10.19 16.90
N VAL A 491 18.02 -10.50 16.38
CA VAL A 491 16.74 -9.95 16.83
C VAL A 491 15.71 -11.05 16.96
N ASN A 492 14.75 -10.84 17.85
CA ASN A 492 13.54 -11.63 17.88
C ASN A 492 12.45 -10.86 17.13
N LEU A 493 12.20 -11.25 15.88
CA LEU A 493 11.15 -10.68 15.05
C LEU A 493 9.80 -11.04 15.69
N ARG A 494 8.96 -10.04 15.97
CA ARG A 494 7.63 -10.26 16.57
C ARG A 494 6.78 -11.09 15.61
N GLU A 495 5.88 -11.91 16.15
CA GLU A 495 4.82 -12.55 15.38
C GLU A 495 4.03 -11.53 14.55
N LYS A 496 3.55 -11.95 13.37
CA LYS A 496 2.70 -11.15 12.50
C LYS A 496 3.15 -9.68 12.42
N SER A 497 4.39 -9.47 11.96
CA SER A 497 4.97 -8.13 11.90
C SER A 497 5.88 -7.93 10.69
N VAL A 498 6.01 -6.67 10.26
CA VAL A 498 7.07 -6.24 9.36
C VAL A 498 7.97 -5.26 10.09
N THR A 499 9.29 -5.47 10.01
CA THR A 499 10.29 -4.64 10.66
C THR A 499 11.35 -4.19 9.66
N THR A 500 11.63 -2.89 9.64
CA THR A 500 12.69 -2.30 8.82
C THR A 500 13.85 -1.85 9.70
N PHE A 501 15.06 -2.29 9.39
CA PHE A 501 16.28 -1.94 10.11
C PHE A 501 17.12 -0.99 9.26
N ILE A 502 17.51 0.14 9.84
CA ILE A 502 18.44 1.12 9.23
C ILE A 502 19.59 1.43 10.20
N PRO A 503 20.77 1.88 9.75
CA PRO A 503 21.82 2.35 10.66
C PRO A 503 21.34 3.47 11.57
N GLU A 504 21.76 3.46 12.84
CA GLU A 504 21.37 4.48 13.83
C GLU A 504 21.78 5.90 13.41
N GLN A 505 22.91 6.08 12.74
CA GLN A 505 23.36 7.38 12.23
C GLN A 505 22.44 8.00 11.16
N PHE A 506 21.53 7.20 10.58
CA PHE A 506 20.56 7.64 9.58
C PHE A 506 19.11 7.51 10.09
N GLU A 507 18.93 7.37 11.39
CA GLU A 507 17.61 7.16 11.98
C GLU A 507 16.62 8.28 11.65
N LEU A 508 15.35 7.91 11.53
CA LEU A 508 14.23 8.83 11.36
C LEU A 508 13.50 9.03 12.70
N PRO A 509 12.80 10.16 12.90
CA PRO A 509 11.98 10.35 14.09
C PRO A 509 10.88 9.28 14.21
N ALA A 510 10.39 9.05 15.42
CA ALA A 510 9.17 8.28 15.60
C ALA A 510 8.00 9.02 14.94
N LEU A 511 7.05 8.28 14.35
CA LEU A 511 5.82 8.89 13.88
C LEU A 511 4.97 9.34 15.08
N PRO A 512 4.13 10.39 14.93
CA PRO A 512 3.14 10.73 15.94
C PRO A 512 2.28 9.52 16.29
N GLU A 513 2.02 9.32 17.59
CA GLU A 513 1.16 8.22 18.01
C GLU A 513 -0.28 8.42 17.51
N LEU A 514 -0.77 7.39 16.83
CA LEU A 514 -2.14 7.27 16.37
C LEU A 514 -2.45 5.77 16.25
N LYS A 515 -3.41 5.28 17.04
CA LYS A 515 -3.88 3.90 16.97
C LYS A 515 -5.31 3.91 16.45
N ASP A 516 -5.55 3.20 15.36
CA ASP A 516 -6.89 3.04 14.80
C ASP A 516 -7.60 1.84 15.46
N VAL A 517 -8.90 1.70 15.23
CA VAL A 517 -9.70 0.58 15.77
C VAL A 517 -9.18 -0.79 15.28
N PHE A 518 -8.45 -0.82 14.16
CA PHE A 518 -7.81 -2.02 13.60
C PHE A 518 -6.56 -2.52 14.36
N SER A 519 -6.22 -1.89 15.48
CA SER A 519 -5.07 -2.28 16.31
C SER A 519 -5.49 -3.21 17.45
N THR A 520 -4.57 -4.08 17.86
CA THR A 520 -4.69 -4.81 19.14
C THR A 520 -4.10 -3.95 20.27
N TYR A 521 -4.81 -3.87 21.39
CA TYR A 521 -4.45 -3.06 22.55
C TYR A 521 -3.99 -3.97 23.68
N TYR A 522 -2.68 -4.08 23.88
CA TYR A 522 -2.10 -4.93 24.92
C TYR A 522 -1.88 -4.14 26.22
N PRO A 523 -2.26 -4.70 27.40
CA PRO A 523 -2.05 -4.07 28.69
C PRO A 523 -0.61 -3.74 29.04
N HIS A 524 0.38 -4.40 28.43
CA HIS A 524 1.80 -4.13 28.68
C HIS A 524 2.40 -3.08 27.72
N GLU A 525 1.60 -2.58 26.78
CA GLU A 525 1.96 -1.56 25.78
C GLU A 525 1.01 -0.35 25.90
N ASN A 526 0.59 -0.06 27.13
CA ASN A 526 -0.30 1.05 27.45
C ASN A 526 0.47 2.36 27.63
N ASP A 527 -0.27 3.46 27.54
CA ASP A 527 0.24 4.83 27.56
C ASP A 527 -0.03 5.50 28.94
N GLY A 528 -0.46 4.71 29.93
CA GLY A 528 -0.73 5.13 31.30
C GLY A 528 -1.57 4.11 32.05
N GLN A 529 -1.33 3.93 33.35
CA GLN A 529 -2.05 2.92 34.14
C GLN A 529 -2.11 3.30 35.62
N SER A 530 -3.09 2.75 36.34
CA SER A 530 -3.17 2.83 37.80
C SER A 530 -3.55 1.49 38.42
N GLY A 531 -2.85 1.10 39.47
CA GLY A 531 -3.21 -0.05 40.29
C GLY A 531 -3.15 -1.40 39.58
N ILE A 532 -2.32 -1.56 38.55
CA ILE A 532 -2.11 -2.84 37.84
C ILE A 532 -0.67 -3.34 37.96
N ARG A 533 -0.46 -4.65 37.83
CA ARG A 533 0.85 -5.27 37.63
C ARG A 533 0.80 -6.12 36.37
N LEU A 534 1.96 -6.40 35.77
CA LEU A 534 2.07 -7.26 34.58
C LEU A 534 2.64 -8.62 34.96
N LYS A 535 2.09 -9.68 34.37
CA LYS A 535 2.56 -11.06 34.56
C LYS A 535 2.66 -11.78 33.21
N ASN A 536 3.71 -12.59 33.05
CA ASN A 536 3.85 -13.47 31.89
C ASN A 536 2.82 -14.60 31.95
N THR A 537 2.22 -14.91 30.80
CA THR A 537 1.24 -15.97 30.59
C THR A 537 1.55 -16.68 29.27
N PRO A 538 0.94 -17.86 29.01
CA PRO A 538 1.11 -18.53 27.72
C PRO A 538 0.64 -17.70 26.50
N GLU A 539 -0.31 -16.78 26.69
CA GLU A 539 -0.80 -15.87 25.64
C GLU A 539 -0.04 -14.52 25.61
N GLY A 540 1.13 -14.43 26.26
CA GLY A 540 1.90 -13.19 26.40
C GLY A 540 1.75 -12.53 27.77
N LYS A 541 1.94 -11.21 27.88
CA LYS A 541 1.84 -10.48 29.16
C LYS A 541 0.40 -10.01 29.43
N ALA A 542 -0.10 -10.32 30.62
CA ALA A 542 -1.43 -9.91 31.09
C ALA A 542 -1.33 -8.94 32.27
N ALA A 543 -2.32 -8.06 32.41
CA ALA A 543 -2.51 -7.25 33.62
C ALA A 543 -3.19 -8.08 34.71
N VAL A 544 -2.55 -8.17 35.88
CA VAL A 544 -2.95 -9.02 37.01
C VAL A 544 -2.61 -8.41 38.38
N PRO A 545 -3.27 -8.89 39.44
CA PRO A 545 -4.72 -8.95 39.48
C PRO A 545 -5.28 -7.52 39.40
N LEU A 546 -6.38 -7.34 38.67
CA LEU A 546 -7.04 -6.04 38.63
C LEU A 546 -7.85 -5.84 39.91
N LYS A 547 -7.83 -4.60 40.42
CA LYS A 547 -8.59 -4.15 41.59
C LYS A 547 -9.62 -3.11 41.18
N ASP A 548 -10.60 -2.88 42.06
CA ASP A 548 -11.59 -1.82 41.85
C ASP A 548 -10.90 -0.45 41.74
N GLY A 549 -11.26 0.32 40.72
CA GLY A 549 -10.72 1.64 40.45
C GLY A 549 -9.40 1.65 39.67
N SER A 550 -8.74 0.51 39.47
CA SER A 550 -7.58 0.41 38.57
C SER A 550 -7.97 0.72 37.12
N TYR A 551 -7.04 1.22 36.32
CA TYR A 551 -7.28 1.50 34.90
C TYR A 551 -6.04 1.31 34.02
N ILE A 552 -6.30 1.22 32.71
CA ILE A 552 -5.32 1.29 31.62
C ILE A 552 -5.75 2.41 30.67
N ARG A 553 -4.79 3.19 30.16
CA ARG A 553 -4.96 4.28 29.19
C ARG A 553 -4.25 3.92 27.89
N TYR A 554 -4.88 4.23 26.76
CA TYR A 554 -4.24 4.32 25.45
C TYR A 554 -4.47 5.70 24.87
N THR A 555 -3.42 6.37 24.44
CA THR A 555 -3.51 7.74 23.93
C THR A 555 -3.91 7.76 22.47
N ARG A 556 -4.72 8.76 22.09
CA ARG A 556 -5.04 9.09 20.69
C ARG A 556 -5.54 7.89 19.87
N VAL A 557 -6.56 7.22 20.38
CA VAL A 557 -7.32 6.20 19.64
C VAL A 557 -8.24 6.89 18.63
N ASN A 558 -8.08 6.53 17.37
CA ASN A 558 -8.85 7.06 16.25
C ASN A 558 -10.12 6.23 16.04
N PHE A 559 -11.27 6.77 16.45
CA PHE A 559 -12.58 6.25 16.13
C PHE A 559 -13.14 6.84 14.82
N ALA A 560 -12.49 7.87 14.28
CA ALA A 560 -12.91 8.60 13.07
C ALA A 560 -14.41 8.90 13.09
N ASP A 561 -15.16 8.47 12.08
CA ASP A 561 -16.61 8.67 11.99
C ASP A 561 -17.46 7.66 12.79
N GLY A 562 -16.85 6.83 13.64
CA GLY A 562 -17.55 5.82 14.45
C GLY A 562 -17.94 4.55 13.70
N SER A 563 -17.56 4.39 12.42
CA SER A 563 -17.71 3.12 11.71
C SER A 563 -16.71 2.04 12.17
N ALA A 564 -17.02 0.76 11.98
CA ALA A 564 -16.02 -0.29 12.25
C ALA A 564 -14.93 -0.36 11.16
N ASN A 565 -15.31 -0.22 9.90
CA ASN A 565 -14.44 -0.49 8.75
C ASN A 565 -14.23 0.73 7.83
N GLY A 566 -14.73 1.91 8.20
CA GLY A 566 -14.66 3.12 7.38
C GLY A 566 -15.82 3.31 6.40
N GLN A 567 -16.84 2.44 6.40
CA GLN A 567 -18.03 2.60 5.58
C GLN A 567 -19.14 3.34 6.33
N ALA A 568 -19.83 4.28 5.64
CA ALA A 568 -20.87 5.09 6.25
C ALA A 568 -22.05 4.27 6.83
N HIS A 569 -22.44 3.17 6.17
CA HIS A 569 -23.51 2.30 6.66
C HIS A 569 -23.11 1.44 7.88
N MET A 570 -21.81 1.43 8.25
CA MET A 570 -21.29 0.72 9.42
C MET A 570 -21.12 1.64 10.63
N ARG A 571 -21.56 2.90 10.56
CA ARG A 571 -21.57 3.81 11.72
C ARG A 571 -22.47 3.29 12.83
N GLY A 572 -22.02 3.40 14.08
CA GLY A 572 -22.74 2.85 15.24
C GLY A 572 -22.55 1.35 15.42
N ILE A 573 -21.91 0.67 14.47
CA ILE A 573 -21.55 -0.75 14.55
C ILE A 573 -20.06 -0.81 14.85
N LEU A 574 -19.73 -0.82 16.14
CA LEU A 574 -18.37 -1.04 16.63
C LEU A 574 -18.47 -1.76 17.98
N SER A 575 -17.87 -2.94 18.08
CA SER A 575 -17.76 -3.64 19.36
C SER A 575 -16.32 -3.68 19.84
N MET A 576 -16.16 -3.84 21.14
CA MET A 576 -14.86 -4.04 21.77
C MET A 576 -14.88 -5.33 22.58
N HIS A 577 -13.79 -6.08 22.46
CA HIS A 577 -13.59 -7.37 23.09
C HIS A 577 -12.44 -7.30 24.09
N ALA A 578 -12.56 -7.99 25.21
CA ALA A 578 -11.48 -8.20 26.17
C ALA A 578 -11.23 -9.69 26.37
N ARG A 579 -9.97 -10.12 26.22
CA ARG A 579 -9.53 -11.48 26.53
C ARG A 579 -9.17 -11.57 28.02
N VAL A 580 -10.03 -12.21 28.82
CA VAL A 580 -9.98 -12.18 30.29
C VAL A 580 -9.83 -13.56 30.92
N ALA A 581 -9.30 -13.63 32.14
CA ALA A 581 -9.41 -14.78 33.03
C ALA A 581 -10.08 -14.33 34.35
N SER A 582 -11.20 -14.95 34.69
CA SER A 582 -12.03 -14.50 35.82
C SER A 582 -11.53 -15.03 37.16
N ARG A 583 -11.53 -14.16 38.17
CA ARG A 583 -11.33 -14.51 39.58
C ARG A 583 -12.64 -14.21 40.34
N GLY A 584 -12.74 -12.97 40.84
CA GLY A 584 -13.90 -12.42 41.54
C GLY A 584 -15.00 -11.86 40.65
N GLY A 585 -14.77 -11.77 39.33
CA GLY A 585 -15.65 -11.10 38.37
C GLY A 585 -15.65 -9.57 38.53
N GLY A 586 -16.48 -8.87 37.77
CA GLY A 586 -16.57 -7.40 37.80
C GLY A 586 -17.01 -6.84 36.45
N THR A 587 -16.64 -5.59 36.17
CA THR A 587 -16.85 -4.97 34.87
C THR A 587 -15.62 -4.22 34.38
N ILE A 588 -15.53 -4.08 33.07
CA ILE A 588 -14.58 -3.20 32.38
C ILE A 588 -15.44 -2.08 31.77
N GLU A 589 -15.28 -0.86 32.26
CA GLU A 589 -15.89 0.32 31.67
C GLU A 589 -14.96 0.89 30.60
N VAL A 590 -15.49 1.12 29.41
CA VAL A 590 -14.79 1.80 28.32
C VAL A 590 -15.13 3.29 28.42
N ARG A 591 -14.13 4.13 28.68
CA ARG A 591 -14.29 5.55 28.96
C ARG A 591 -13.37 6.41 28.10
N LEU A 592 -13.81 7.62 27.79
CA LEU A 592 -13.07 8.58 26.97
C LEU A 592 -12.41 9.66 27.83
N ASP A 593 -11.19 10.03 27.45
CA ASP A 593 -10.38 11.19 27.87
C ASP A 593 -9.95 11.27 29.34
N HIS A 594 -10.69 10.63 30.25
CA HIS A 594 -10.37 10.55 31.67
C HIS A 594 -10.96 9.27 32.29
N PRO A 595 -10.39 8.70 33.38
CA PRO A 595 -10.99 7.54 34.07
C PRO A 595 -12.42 7.75 34.58
N GLY A 596 -12.85 9.00 34.73
CA GLY A 596 -14.23 9.39 35.07
C GLY A 596 -15.02 9.99 33.90
N GLY A 597 -14.44 10.06 32.69
CA GLY A 597 -15.07 10.65 31.51
C GLY A 597 -16.23 9.83 30.97
N LYS A 598 -16.78 10.25 29.82
CA LYS A 598 -17.96 9.61 29.21
C LYS A 598 -17.72 8.10 29.08
N LYS A 599 -18.67 7.32 29.58
CA LYS A 599 -18.68 5.87 29.41
C LYS A 599 -19.40 5.53 28.11
N VAL A 600 -18.70 4.82 27.23
CA VAL A 600 -19.19 4.42 25.90
C VAL A 600 -19.37 2.91 25.75
N GLY A 601 -18.96 2.13 26.74
CA GLY A 601 -19.17 0.68 26.75
C GLY A 601 -19.01 0.08 28.14
N THR A 602 -19.58 -1.10 28.37
CA THR A 602 -19.39 -1.84 29.63
C THR A 602 -19.37 -3.34 29.38
N MET A 603 -18.21 -3.97 29.55
CA MET A 603 -18.07 -5.42 29.47
C MET A 603 -18.26 -6.05 30.85
N ARG A 604 -19.14 -7.04 30.97
CA ARG A 604 -19.34 -7.79 32.23
C ARG A 604 -18.47 -9.03 32.28
N VAL A 605 -17.63 -9.15 33.32
CA VAL A 605 -16.82 -10.33 33.57
C VAL A 605 -17.52 -11.23 34.62
N PRO A 606 -18.06 -12.39 34.23
CA PRO A 606 -18.76 -13.29 35.14
C PRO A 606 -17.80 -13.89 36.18
N LYS A 607 -18.29 -14.20 37.38
CA LYS A 607 -17.52 -14.90 38.43
C LYS A 607 -17.28 -16.38 38.07
N GLY A 608 -16.25 -16.99 38.63
CA GLY A 608 -16.21 -18.45 38.83
C GLY A 608 -15.85 -19.32 37.62
N LYS A 609 -15.20 -18.78 36.58
CA LYS A 609 -14.68 -19.59 35.45
C LYS A 609 -13.26 -20.13 35.64
N GLY A 610 -12.60 -19.83 36.77
CA GLY A 610 -11.24 -20.28 37.12
C GLY A 610 -10.15 -19.31 36.65
N ALA A 611 -9.12 -19.11 37.47
CA ALA A 611 -8.06 -18.12 37.23
C ALA A 611 -7.18 -18.42 36.00
N ASP A 612 -7.20 -19.66 35.51
CA ASP A 612 -6.38 -20.12 34.38
C ASP A 612 -7.17 -20.26 33.07
N LYS A 613 -8.52 -20.20 33.12
CA LYS A 613 -9.36 -20.32 31.93
C LYS A 613 -9.64 -18.94 31.34
N ARG A 614 -9.05 -18.67 30.17
CA ARG A 614 -9.29 -17.43 29.43
C ARG A 614 -10.50 -17.54 28.50
N PHE A 615 -11.29 -16.48 28.45
CA PHE A 615 -12.47 -16.32 27.59
C PHE A 615 -12.60 -14.86 27.15
N THR A 616 -13.47 -14.59 26.17
CA THR A 616 -13.72 -13.24 25.66
C THR A 616 -15.01 -12.70 26.27
N VAL A 617 -14.99 -11.43 26.66
CA VAL A 617 -16.19 -10.63 26.97
C VAL A 617 -16.24 -9.45 26.01
N SER A 618 -17.44 -8.99 25.67
CA SER A 618 -17.63 -7.99 24.62
C SER A 618 -18.64 -6.93 25.05
N THR A 619 -18.64 -5.79 24.39
CA THR A 619 -19.67 -4.73 24.51
C THR A 619 -19.71 -3.93 23.22
N MET A 620 -20.89 -3.43 22.85
CA MET A 620 -21.01 -2.39 21.83
C MET A 620 -20.41 -1.08 22.36
N ILE A 621 -19.78 -0.32 21.47
CA ILE A 621 -19.28 1.02 21.75
C ILE A 621 -20.27 2.03 21.21
N ASP A 622 -20.71 2.92 22.08
CA ASP A 622 -21.46 4.12 21.71
C ASP A 622 -20.55 5.05 20.92
N THR A 623 -20.74 5.14 19.60
CA THR A 623 -19.96 5.99 18.68
C THR A 623 -20.77 7.19 18.16
N ASN A 624 -21.81 7.64 18.88
CA ASN A 624 -22.59 8.80 18.47
C ASN A 624 -21.69 10.06 18.36
N GLU A 625 -21.92 10.87 17.33
CA GLU A 625 -21.11 12.07 17.04
C GLU A 625 -21.11 13.10 18.18
N LYS A 626 -22.24 13.26 18.89
CA LYS A 626 -22.40 14.32 19.89
C LYS A 626 -21.76 14.01 21.24
N ASP A 627 -21.83 12.76 21.68
CA ASP A 627 -21.47 12.38 23.04
C ASP A 627 -20.97 10.93 23.18
N GLY A 628 -20.61 10.28 22.07
CA GLY A 628 -20.00 8.96 22.01
C GLY A 628 -18.51 9.00 21.60
N ALA A 629 -17.98 7.84 21.22
CA ALA A 629 -16.64 7.67 20.68
C ALA A 629 -16.62 8.05 19.19
N TYR A 630 -16.32 9.32 18.92
CA TYR A 630 -16.30 9.91 17.59
C TYR A 630 -15.09 10.85 17.48
N GLY A 631 -14.29 10.69 16.43
CA GLY A 631 -13.00 11.37 16.27
C GLY A 631 -11.87 10.68 17.03
N ILE A 632 -10.95 11.46 17.59
CA ILE A 632 -9.74 10.95 18.28
C ILE A 632 -9.85 11.22 19.77
N HIS A 633 -9.74 10.17 20.59
CA HIS A 633 -9.85 10.24 22.05
C HIS A 633 -8.73 9.49 22.75
N ASP A 634 -8.47 9.82 24.01
CA ASP A 634 -7.74 8.91 24.88
C ASP A 634 -8.72 7.85 25.42
N LEU A 635 -8.35 6.58 25.30
CA LEU A 635 -9.16 5.44 25.71
C LEU A 635 -8.76 4.96 27.10
N TYR A 636 -9.68 5.01 28.05
CA TYR A 636 -9.52 4.48 29.40
C TYR A 636 -10.35 3.21 29.60
N LEU A 637 -9.70 2.15 30.05
CA LEU A 637 -10.33 0.89 30.42
C LEU A 637 -10.28 0.76 31.94
N VAL A 638 -11.41 1.06 32.58
CA VAL A 638 -11.52 1.19 34.03
C VAL A 638 -12.17 -0.06 34.61
N PHE A 639 -11.50 -0.67 35.58
CA PHE A 639 -11.93 -1.93 36.18
C PHE A 639 -12.75 -1.67 37.44
N LYS A 640 -13.95 -2.24 37.51
CA LYS A 640 -14.88 -2.04 38.62
C LYS A 640 -15.28 -3.37 39.28
N GLY A 641 -15.28 -3.36 40.60
CA GLY A 641 -15.80 -4.41 41.46
C GLY A 641 -17.24 -4.14 41.92
N GLY A 642 -17.90 -5.18 42.45
CA GLY A 642 -19.17 -5.00 43.14
C GLY A 642 -18.98 -4.36 44.53
N LYS A 643 -20.04 -3.73 45.09
CA LYS A 643 -20.06 -2.97 46.37
C LYS A 643 -19.52 -3.69 47.63
N ARG A 644 -19.11 -4.96 47.56
CA ARG A 644 -18.60 -5.77 48.68
C ARG A 644 -17.42 -6.68 48.29
N HIS A 645 -16.70 -6.36 47.21
CA HIS A 645 -15.61 -7.22 46.71
C HIS A 645 -14.23 -6.66 47.10
N GLU A 646 -13.53 -7.33 48.03
CA GLU A 646 -12.19 -6.92 48.49
C GLU A 646 -11.04 -7.68 47.79
N GLY A 647 -11.35 -8.70 46.97
CA GLY A 647 -10.37 -9.53 46.29
C GLY A 647 -10.03 -9.11 44.84
N PRO A 648 -9.08 -9.82 44.19
CA PRO A 648 -8.83 -9.76 42.75
C PRO A 648 -10.09 -9.89 41.88
N LEU A 649 -10.30 -8.97 40.95
CA LEU A 649 -11.45 -9.01 40.02
C LEU A 649 -11.25 -10.07 38.93
N PHE A 650 -10.30 -9.82 38.03
CA PHE A 650 -9.96 -10.66 36.89
C PHE A 650 -8.59 -10.22 36.33
N ASP A 651 -8.07 -11.00 35.40
CA ASP A 651 -6.84 -10.75 34.67
C ASP A 651 -7.17 -10.46 33.19
N VAL A 652 -6.44 -9.57 32.51
CA VAL A 652 -6.70 -9.20 31.09
C VAL A 652 -5.45 -9.37 30.24
N SER A 653 -5.56 -10.00 29.06
CA SER A 653 -4.45 -10.20 28.11
C SER A 653 -4.39 -9.16 27.00
N ARG A 654 -5.53 -8.76 26.43
CA ARG A 654 -5.62 -7.84 25.28
C ARG A 654 -7.04 -7.32 25.09
N PHE A 655 -7.14 -6.26 24.32
CA PHE A 655 -8.39 -5.73 23.81
C PHE A 655 -8.33 -5.51 22.31
N GLU A 656 -9.45 -5.75 21.63
CA GLU A 656 -9.57 -5.71 20.17
C GLU A 656 -10.95 -5.13 19.82
N PHE A 657 -11.04 -4.34 18.75
CA PHE A 657 -12.33 -3.94 18.20
C PHE A 657 -12.75 -4.91 17.10
N SER A 658 -14.03 -4.91 16.72
CA SER A 658 -14.54 -5.57 15.53
C SER A 658 -15.81 -4.90 15.00
N ASP A 659 -16.31 -5.41 13.87
CA ASP A 659 -17.62 -5.12 13.28
C ASP A 659 -18.73 -6.08 13.77
N GLU A 660 -18.45 -6.99 14.72
CA GLU A 660 -19.45 -7.92 15.26
C GLU A 660 -20.47 -7.20 16.14
N ILE A 661 -21.77 -7.44 15.89
CA ILE A 661 -22.85 -7.00 16.78
C ILE A 661 -22.93 -7.99 17.95
N VAL A 662 -22.80 -7.48 19.18
CA VAL A 662 -22.83 -8.27 20.40
C VAL A 662 -24.00 -7.88 21.30
N GLU A 663 -24.65 -8.86 21.91
CA GLU A 663 -25.78 -8.69 22.84
C GLU A 663 -25.39 -8.23 24.25
#